data_AF-A0A944P082-F1
#
_entry.id   AF-A0A944P082-F1
#
_cell.length_a   1.000
_cell.length_b   1.000
_cell.length_c   1.000
_cell.angle_alpha   90.00
_cell.angle_beta   90.00
_cell.angle_gamma   90.00
#
_symmetry.space_group_name_H-M   'P 1'
#
loop_
_entity.id
_entity.type
_entity.pdbx_description
1 polymer ?
#
loop_
_entity_poly.entity_id
_entity_poly.type
_entity_poly.pdbx_seq_one_letter_code
_entity_poly.pdbx_strand_id
1 'polypeptide(L)'
;MATIEIEHTRAEGTILTGSRKGDGVFEIVRDHGFWFSRNVTGLYIRRSQDKEADMWRINRAADALRAAGHEVTITINEDERRTFAEAEADREERAEDRADRFGDRAGRAVASADARRATADQISKRFEFGQPILVGHHSEGRARRDAARIDTNMRKSFEERDRAGYWADRSRASENYAKHRTDPYRTLRRLERLRADLRQQERHHAVAVEKGYDSVGRHARLILDYKEEIEHWEQIVQKAKDEGVKIWGPEDFAARDFVLYSRSWYQVARVNPKTLSIAWNLRLARQQVMSLEDATFDGGRVGTHPADYTQVRARCPEAAMLAFLADGKVPGTKAARAASEEHPASAVREAQAAKPKAKPKKSTSDPKLAKRIYVTCPLGGDEATLTWLNGNSRPHKDFEPVKITAKEGEKFHRAVWSRPLQGEIARILGEHGYERGKDDWTVSRDRSGFVRAIQPTPQEPAEVVADEQPAPAPAIEEQPPGEEHPAVDMDEDQAPGDVTPQGTEGEPEGAEKTAPDLRFLSSTPVPQGSSEVSHSVHPLSSTPHSERPGTMTDITTTATPEVTEVTETAPAKKATRTKAVAKKAPAAKKVIEPTKVSKRREVVAEKAVETKAKADTQKVIPIDRIDRDPNQPRELFDQAKLEELAGSMRELGQLQPISVRYDTGTRRYTIIMGERRWRAAKMAGLSEMTALVLHGAVGGSRELLAKQVAENVGRADMTAMEEAKSFKDLEKAGYTIEEIGRMCGKSPAYVGWRIDLLKLCDSAQDALAKGLLGVNLAWYAAQLSPQNQMRFLSRYTQGGFANDRDAEAFVKACRAEEERRESQGSFFVLTEETSGKKGDVQESILGDHDVPEEERERIISERSKLTKKIERLSAAGEILAELATADPEELALLLAGAAGGIDVHNKRIGHLRKLTGQVIANLTKAQAIASVRAGGIAINPDAVALEAPEATEDTAKAEAAA
;
A
#
# COMPACT_ATOMS: atom_id res chain seq x y z
N MET A 1 -51.76 8.53 -12.77
CA MET A 1 -51.53 8.41 -11.31
C MET A 1 -51.59 6.94 -10.97
N ALA A 2 -50.69 6.46 -10.13
CA ALA A 2 -50.72 5.09 -9.61
C ALA A 2 -50.46 5.16 -8.10
N THR A 3 -51.24 4.42 -7.32
CA THR A 3 -51.03 4.22 -5.89
C THR A 3 -49.78 3.37 -5.71
N ILE A 4 -48.84 3.87 -4.93
CA ILE A 4 -47.54 3.25 -4.65
C ILE A 4 -47.44 3.03 -3.14
N GLU A 5 -47.07 1.83 -2.75
CA GLU A 5 -46.83 1.48 -1.36
C GLU A 5 -45.32 1.24 -1.18
N ILE A 6 -44.72 1.94 -0.21
CA ILE A 6 -43.34 1.72 0.20
C ILE A 6 -43.37 1.02 1.55
N GLU A 7 -43.12 -0.28 1.53
CA GLU A 7 -43.15 -1.14 2.70
C GLU A 7 -41.71 -1.39 3.19
N HIS A 8 -41.53 -1.48 4.50
CA HIS A 8 -40.29 -1.95 5.10
C HIS A 8 -40.56 -2.90 6.27
N THR A 9 -40.06 -4.13 6.14
CA THR A 9 -39.82 -5.03 7.27
C THR A 9 -38.32 -5.27 7.41
N ARG A 10 -37.84 -5.64 8.60
CA ARG A 10 -36.45 -6.08 8.74
C ARG A 10 -36.21 -7.42 8.02
N ALA A 11 -37.23 -8.27 7.95
CA ALA A 11 -37.18 -9.59 7.31
C ALA A 11 -37.03 -9.56 5.78
N GLU A 12 -37.71 -8.64 5.08
CA GLU A 12 -37.66 -8.51 3.61
C GLU A 12 -36.83 -7.31 3.13
N GLY A 13 -36.73 -6.26 3.97
CA GLY A 13 -36.13 -4.98 3.63
C GLY A 13 -37.16 -3.97 3.10
N THR A 14 -36.68 -2.88 2.49
CA THR A 14 -37.55 -1.87 1.87
C THR A 14 -37.92 -2.25 0.45
N ILE A 15 -39.20 -2.48 0.20
CA ILE A 15 -39.79 -2.81 -1.09
C ILE A 15 -40.79 -1.71 -1.47
N LEU A 16 -40.86 -1.39 -2.75
CA LEU A 16 -41.84 -0.49 -3.35
C LEU A 16 -42.68 -1.30 -4.33
N THR A 17 -43.95 -1.48 -3.99
CA THR A 17 -44.97 -2.20 -4.74
C THR A 17 -45.84 -1.22 -5.54
N GLY A 18 -46.86 -1.69 -6.26
CA GLY A 18 -47.69 -0.83 -7.13
C GLY A 18 -47.05 -0.39 -8.46
N SER A 19 -45.75 -0.62 -8.69
CA SER A 19 -45.06 -0.24 -9.94
C SER A 19 -44.00 -1.23 -10.41
N ARG A 20 -43.67 -1.18 -11.72
CA ARG A 20 -42.62 -1.98 -12.37
C ARG A 20 -41.65 -1.09 -13.16
N LYS A 21 -40.54 -1.69 -13.62
CA LYS A 21 -39.55 -0.99 -14.43
C LYS A 21 -40.06 -0.79 -15.87
N GLY A 22 -40.22 0.48 -16.26
CA GLY A 22 -40.80 0.92 -17.52
C GLY A 22 -41.98 1.88 -17.34
N ASP A 23 -42.51 1.99 -16.13
CA ASP A 23 -43.71 2.77 -15.81
C ASP A 23 -43.39 4.23 -15.39
N GLY A 24 -42.17 4.71 -15.65
CA GLY A 24 -41.67 6.05 -15.27
C GLY A 24 -41.29 6.21 -13.79
N VAL A 25 -41.95 5.48 -12.90
CA VAL A 25 -41.68 5.48 -11.45
C VAL A 25 -40.24 5.09 -11.11
N PHE A 26 -39.67 4.08 -11.81
CA PHE A 26 -38.29 3.65 -11.56
C PHE A 26 -37.30 4.77 -11.81
N GLU A 27 -37.51 5.54 -12.88
CA GLU A 27 -36.66 6.66 -13.28
C GLU A 27 -36.66 7.77 -12.22
N ILE A 28 -37.76 7.96 -11.47
CA ILE A 28 -37.85 8.87 -10.31
C ILE A 28 -37.08 8.30 -9.11
N VAL A 29 -37.37 7.06 -8.68
CA VAL A 29 -36.81 6.51 -7.42
C VAL A 29 -35.38 5.97 -7.54
N ARG A 30 -34.83 5.81 -8.76
CA ARG A 30 -33.47 5.33 -9.01
C ARG A 30 -32.42 6.14 -8.26
N ASP A 31 -32.54 7.47 -8.28
CA ASP A 31 -31.56 8.39 -7.71
C ASP A 31 -31.73 8.54 -6.19
N HIS A 32 -32.84 8.04 -5.64
CA HIS A 32 -33.04 7.77 -4.22
C HIS A 32 -32.56 6.38 -3.77
N GLY A 33 -31.95 5.59 -4.67
CA GLY A 33 -31.27 4.33 -4.36
C GLY A 33 -32.10 3.06 -4.56
N PHE A 34 -33.34 3.17 -5.04
CA PHE A 34 -34.17 2.02 -5.39
C PHE A 34 -33.64 1.33 -6.67
N TRP A 35 -33.76 0.00 -6.69
CA TRP A 35 -33.30 -0.87 -7.77
C TRP A 35 -34.40 -1.80 -8.25
N PHE A 36 -34.28 -2.28 -9.49
CA PHE A 36 -35.11 -3.32 -10.06
C PHE A 36 -34.38 -4.67 -10.05
N SER A 37 -35.07 -5.73 -9.61
CA SER A 37 -34.62 -7.12 -9.71
C SER A 37 -35.67 -7.93 -10.48
N ARG A 38 -35.25 -9.06 -11.08
CA ARG A 38 -36.20 -10.04 -11.65
C ARG A 38 -36.74 -11.03 -10.60
N ASN A 39 -36.17 -10.99 -9.40
CA ASN A 39 -36.42 -11.95 -8.31
C ASN A 39 -37.15 -11.30 -7.11
N VAL A 40 -37.50 -10.01 -7.20
CA VAL A 40 -38.23 -9.25 -6.17
C VAL A 40 -39.44 -8.62 -6.86
N THR A 41 -40.61 -8.67 -6.22
CA THR A 41 -41.89 -8.24 -6.81
C THR A 41 -42.10 -6.73 -6.69
N GLY A 42 -41.19 -5.94 -7.27
CA GLY A 42 -41.27 -4.48 -7.22
C GLY A 42 -39.93 -3.79 -7.48
N LEU A 43 -39.80 -2.58 -6.95
CA LEU A 43 -38.51 -1.90 -6.77
C LEU A 43 -38.07 -2.08 -5.31
N TYR A 44 -36.77 -2.00 -5.00
CA TYR A 44 -36.28 -2.28 -3.63
C TYR A 44 -34.96 -1.56 -3.33
N ILE A 45 -34.69 -1.28 -2.05
CA ILE A 45 -33.40 -0.69 -1.64
C ILE A 45 -32.35 -1.80 -1.50
N ARG A 46 -31.16 -1.61 -2.08
CA ARG A 46 -30.11 -2.63 -2.03
C ARG A 46 -29.49 -2.73 -0.63
N ARG A 47 -29.53 -3.93 -0.04
CA ARG A 47 -29.01 -4.24 1.32
C ARG A 47 -29.77 -3.54 2.46
N SER A 48 -31.09 -3.35 2.31
CA SER A 48 -32.00 -2.94 3.39
C SER A 48 -32.49 -4.11 4.26
N GLN A 49 -32.46 -5.33 3.75
CA GLN A 49 -32.80 -6.54 4.52
C GLN A 49 -31.85 -6.71 5.71
N ASP A 50 -32.38 -7.27 6.81
CA ASP A 50 -31.71 -7.45 8.10
C ASP A 50 -31.27 -6.13 8.77
N LYS A 51 -32.01 -5.02 8.56
CA LYS A 51 -31.67 -3.68 9.10
C LYS A 51 -32.90 -2.79 9.34
N GLU A 52 -32.70 -1.76 10.16
CA GLU A 52 -33.57 -0.59 10.31
C GLU A 52 -33.94 0.10 8.99
N ALA A 53 -35.11 0.75 8.98
CA ALA A 53 -35.62 1.51 7.84
C ALA A 53 -34.72 2.72 7.51
N ASP A 54 -34.34 2.86 6.23
CA ASP A 54 -33.65 4.05 5.72
C ASP A 54 -34.67 5.18 5.48
N MET A 55 -35.20 5.73 6.57
CA MET A 55 -36.23 6.78 6.59
C MET A 55 -35.89 7.96 5.67
N TRP A 56 -34.61 8.34 5.59
CA TRP A 56 -34.17 9.45 4.78
C TRP A 56 -34.31 9.16 3.27
N ARG A 57 -34.01 7.94 2.82
CA ARG A 57 -34.27 7.53 1.42
C ARG A 57 -35.75 7.28 1.16
N ILE A 58 -36.46 6.65 2.10
CA ILE A 58 -37.89 6.33 1.99
C ILE A 58 -38.69 7.63 1.83
N ASN A 59 -38.49 8.61 2.71
CA ASN A 59 -39.19 9.89 2.65
C ASN A 59 -38.86 10.65 1.36
N ARG A 60 -37.57 10.79 1.01
CA ARG A 60 -37.17 11.47 -0.25
C ARG A 60 -37.77 10.82 -1.50
N ALA A 61 -37.81 9.49 -1.56
CA ALA A 61 -38.44 8.77 -2.67
C ALA A 61 -39.96 8.99 -2.71
N ALA A 62 -40.62 8.96 -1.55
CA ALA A 62 -42.06 9.22 -1.45
C ALA A 62 -42.40 10.67 -1.84
N ASP A 63 -41.60 11.64 -1.42
CA ASP A 63 -41.83 13.07 -1.71
C ASP A 63 -41.59 13.38 -3.20
N ALA A 64 -40.57 12.78 -3.83
CA ALA A 64 -40.35 12.86 -5.27
C ALA A 64 -41.49 12.23 -6.08
N LEU A 65 -42.07 11.13 -5.61
CA LEU A 65 -43.23 10.48 -6.23
C LEU A 65 -44.53 11.28 -6.04
N ARG A 66 -44.75 11.87 -4.85
CA ARG A 66 -45.86 12.80 -4.59
C ARG A 66 -45.78 14.03 -5.50
N ALA A 67 -44.59 14.61 -5.65
CA ALA A 67 -44.34 15.73 -6.56
C ALA A 67 -44.60 15.35 -8.03
N ALA A 68 -44.41 14.09 -8.41
CA ALA A 68 -44.77 13.54 -9.72
C ALA A 68 -46.25 13.13 -9.86
N GLY A 69 -47.11 13.44 -8.87
CA GLY A 69 -48.55 13.14 -8.92
C GLY A 69 -48.90 11.68 -8.64
N HIS A 70 -48.09 10.95 -7.87
CA HIS A 70 -48.43 9.64 -7.34
C HIS A 70 -48.96 9.72 -5.90
N GLU A 71 -49.92 8.86 -5.59
CA GLU A 71 -50.36 8.60 -4.22
C GLU A 71 -49.35 7.63 -3.58
N VAL A 72 -48.82 7.98 -2.39
CA VAL A 72 -47.73 7.21 -1.77
C VAL A 72 -47.97 6.95 -0.28
N THR A 73 -48.30 5.70 0.01
CA THR A 73 -48.39 5.14 1.36
C THR A 73 -47.03 4.61 1.81
N ILE A 74 -46.70 4.76 3.10
CA ILE A 74 -45.47 4.25 3.70
C ILE A 74 -45.84 3.38 4.89
N THR A 75 -45.46 2.10 4.86
CA THR A 75 -45.77 1.11 5.90
C THR A 75 -44.45 0.57 6.47
N ILE A 76 -44.26 0.63 7.79
CA ILE A 76 -42.99 0.24 8.42
C ILE A 76 -43.28 -0.64 9.64
N ASN A 77 -42.79 -1.88 9.60
CA ASN A 77 -42.86 -2.85 10.68
C ASN A 77 -41.45 -3.32 11.01
N GLU A 78 -40.83 -2.72 12.03
CA GLU A 78 -39.47 -3.09 12.43
C GLU A 78 -39.39 -4.33 13.34
N ASP A 79 -40.51 -4.79 13.90
CA ASP A 79 -40.55 -5.95 14.80
C ASP A 79 -40.53 -7.27 13.99
N GLU A 80 -41.01 -7.25 12.75
CA GLU A 80 -40.91 -8.36 11.81
C GLU A 80 -39.48 -8.50 11.24
N ARG A 81 -38.67 -9.26 11.96
CA ARG A 81 -37.27 -9.59 11.64
C ARG A 81 -37.02 -11.09 11.66
N ARG A 82 -36.07 -11.54 10.83
CA ARG A 82 -35.45 -12.87 10.95
C ARG A 82 -34.46 -12.86 12.11
N THR A 83 -34.23 -14.00 12.76
CA THR A 83 -33.14 -14.14 13.73
C THR A 83 -31.78 -14.03 13.05
N PHE A 84 -30.73 -13.69 13.82
CA PHE A 84 -29.36 -13.63 13.28
C PHE A 84 -28.91 -14.98 12.68
N ALA A 85 -29.31 -16.10 13.30
CA ALA A 85 -28.96 -17.45 12.87
C ALA A 85 -29.58 -17.82 11.51
N GLU A 86 -30.88 -17.56 11.31
CA GLU A 86 -31.54 -17.75 10.01
C GLU A 86 -30.92 -16.86 8.93
N ALA A 87 -30.54 -15.63 9.28
CA ALA A 87 -29.93 -14.70 8.35
C ALA A 87 -28.50 -15.09 7.96
N GLU A 88 -27.71 -15.75 8.83
CA GLU A 88 -26.44 -16.38 8.44
C GLU A 88 -26.63 -17.66 7.63
N ALA A 89 -27.62 -18.50 7.94
CA ALA A 89 -27.93 -19.71 7.16
C ALA A 89 -28.29 -19.37 5.71
N ASP A 90 -29.16 -18.37 5.49
CA ASP A 90 -29.47 -17.82 4.15
C ASP A 90 -28.23 -17.20 3.45
N ARG A 91 -27.24 -16.69 4.21
CA ARG A 91 -25.96 -16.22 3.62
C ARG A 91 -25.04 -17.38 3.21
N GLU A 92 -25.14 -18.53 3.87
CA GLU A 92 -24.41 -19.77 3.60
C GLU A 92 -25.04 -20.56 2.44
N GLU A 93 -26.35 -20.81 2.45
CA GLU A 93 -27.09 -21.42 1.32
C GLU A 93 -26.84 -20.62 0.04
N ARG A 94 -26.98 -19.28 0.09
CA ARG A 94 -26.67 -18.42 -1.07
C ARG A 94 -25.19 -18.46 -1.47
N ALA A 95 -24.27 -18.98 -0.65
CA ALA A 95 -22.86 -19.19 -1.00
C ALA A 95 -22.62 -20.51 -1.71
N GLU A 96 -23.29 -21.59 -1.29
CA GLU A 96 -23.33 -22.88 -1.99
C GLU A 96 -23.99 -22.71 -3.37
N ASP A 97 -25.15 -22.05 -3.42
CA ASP A 97 -25.85 -21.62 -4.64
C ASP A 97 -24.97 -20.72 -5.55
N ARG A 98 -23.93 -20.05 -5.02
CA ARG A 98 -22.90 -19.37 -5.84
C ARG A 98 -21.81 -20.33 -6.30
N ALA A 99 -21.35 -21.24 -5.45
CA ALA A 99 -20.37 -22.26 -5.79
C ALA A 99 -20.86 -23.11 -6.97
N ASP A 100 -22.03 -23.74 -6.84
CA ASP A 100 -22.61 -24.60 -7.88
C ASP A 100 -22.72 -23.87 -9.22
N ARG A 101 -23.29 -22.66 -9.24
CA ARG A 101 -23.41 -21.85 -10.47
C ARG A 101 -22.08 -21.36 -11.05
N PHE A 102 -20.96 -21.47 -10.31
CA PHE A 102 -19.60 -21.25 -10.83
C PHE A 102 -18.94 -22.58 -11.27
N GLY A 103 -19.12 -23.68 -10.52
CA GLY A 103 -18.76 -25.04 -10.94
C GLY A 103 -19.40 -25.41 -12.28
N ASP A 104 -20.68 -25.12 -12.45
CA ASP A 104 -21.46 -25.25 -13.69
C ASP A 104 -20.84 -24.50 -14.88
N ARG A 105 -20.18 -23.36 -14.63
CA ARG A 105 -19.51 -22.55 -15.65
C ARG A 105 -18.11 -23.07 -15.93
N ALA A 106 -17.41 -23.54 -14.90
CA ALA A 106 -16.13 -24.22 -15.04
C ALA A 106 -16.29 -25.50 -15.87
N GLY A 107 -17.22 -26.39 -15.51
CA GLY A 107 -17.50 -27.64 -16.22
C GLY A 107 -17.90 -27.42 -17.69
N ARG A 108 -18.77 -26.43 -17.97
CA ARG A 108 -19.09 -26.05 -19.35
C ARG A 108 -17.90 -25.47 -20.12
N ALA A 109 -17.00 -24.74 -19.46
CA ALA A 109 -15.78 -24.24 -20.07
C ALA A 109 -14.76 -25.37 -20.33
N VAL A 110 -14.60 -26.34 -19.42
CA VAL A 110 -13.81 -27.57 -19.65
C VAL A 110 -14.35 -28.35 -20.84
N ALA A 111 -15.66 -28.64 -20.88
CA ALA A 111 -16.28 -29.35 -21.99
C ALA A 111 -16.13 -28.60 -23.32
N SER A 112 -16.21 -27.27 -23.31
CA SER A 112 -15.96 -26.40 -24.46
C SER A 112 -14.49 -26.45 -24.92
N ALA A 113 -13.54 -26.45 -23.99
CA ALA A 113 -12.11 -26.57 -24.27
C ALA A 113 -11.76 -27.93 -24.89
N ASP A 114 -12.27 -29.01 -24.29
CA ASP A 114 -11.93 -30.38 -24.67
C ASP A 114 -12.63 -30.78 -25.99
N ALA A 115 -13.84 -30.28 -26.25
CA ALA A 115 -14.48 -30.42 -27.56
C ALA A 115 -13.70 -29.71 -28.68
N ARG A 116 -13.12 -28.53 -28.41
CA ARG A 116 -12.25 -27.82 -29.37
C ARG A 116 -10.93 -28.55 -29.58
N ARG A 117 -10.32 -29.07 -28.52
CA ARG A 117 -9.10 -29.89 -28.63
C ARG A 117 -9.36 -31.16 -29.44
N ALA A 118 -10.42 -31.91 -29.13
CA ALA A 118 -10.83 -33.07 -29.91
C ALA A 118 -11.13 -32.72 -31.38
N THR A 119 -11.66 -31.54 -31.67
CA THR A 119 -11.85 -31.04 -33.04
C THR A 119 -10.50 -30.79 -33.74
N ALA A 120 -9.52 -30.18 -33.05
CA ALA A 120 -8.18 -30.02 -33.59
C ALA A 120 -7.50 -31.39 -33.83
N ASP A 121 -7.55 -32.30 -32.87
CA ASP A 121 -6.99 -33.65 -32.96
C ASP A 121 -7.64 -34.45 -34.12
N GLN A 122 -8.95 -34.33 -34.35
CA GLN A 122 -9.67 -34.96 -35.47
C GLN A 122 -9.31 -34.38 -36.85
N ILE A 123 -8.83 -33.15 -36.92
CA ILE A 123 -8.29 -32.57 -38.16
C ILE A 123 -6.83 -33.01 -38.33
N SER A 124 -6.04 -32.98 -37.26
CA SER A 124 -4.63 -33.39 -37.28
C SER A 124 -4.45 -34.84 -37.70
N LYS A 125 -5.30 -35.76 -37.20
CA LYS A 125 -5.28 -37.20 -37.54
C LYS A 125 -5.59 -37.54 -39.01
N ARG A 126 -5.86 -36.55 -39.86
CA ARG A 126 -6.04 -36.72 -41.33
C ARG A 126 -4.73 -36.62 -42.10
N PHE A 127 -3.65 -36.24 -41.42
CA PHE A 127 -2.33 -36.01 -41.98
C PHE A 127 -1.31 -36.73 -41.10
N GLU A 128 -0.24 -37.23 -41.69
CA GLU A 128 0.89 -37.74 -40.91
C GLU A 128 1.71 -36.54 -40.39
N PHE A 129 2.09 -36.57 -39.11
CA PHE A 129 2.90 -35.51 -38.52
C PHE A 129 4.25 -35.42 -39.23
N GLY A 130 4.53 -34.26 -39.84
CA GLY A 130 5.78 -34.00 -40.57
C GLY A 130 5.62 -33.83 -42.09
N GLN A 131 4.47 -34.17 -42.69
CA GLN A 131 4.23 -33.91 -44.12
C GLN A 131 4.24 -32.39 -44.41
N PRO A 132 5.12 -31.87 -45.30
CA PRO A 132 5.14 -30.45 -45.66
C PRO A 132 3.89 -30.04 -46.45
N ILE A 133 3.52 -28.76 -46.37
CA ILE A 133 2.48 -28.21 -47.25
C ILE A 133 3.05 -28.13 -48.68
N LEU A 134 2.51 -28.95 -49.58
CA LEU A 134 2.87 -28.97 -51.00
C LEU A 134 2.42 -27.68 -51.69
N VAL A 135 3.33 -26.71 -51.81
CA VAL A 135 3.09 -25.41 -52.47
C VAL A 135 2.86 -25.60 -53.97
N GLY A 136 1.86 -24.92 -54.54
CA GLY A 136 1.46 -25.04 -55.95
C GLY A 136 0.61 -26.27 -56.27
N HIS A 137 0.42 -27.20 -55.33
CA HIS A 137 -0.39 -28.40 -55.53
C HIS A 137 -1.88 -28.15 -55.18
N HIS A 138 -2.80 -28.86 -55.84
CA HIS A 138 -4.25 -28.67 -55.64
C HIS A 138 -4.74 -28.92 -54.20
N SER A 139 -3.95 -29.61 -53.36
CA SER A 139 -4.23 -29.82 -51.94
C SER A 139 -3.82 -28.65 -51.02
N GLU A 140 -2.98 -27.70 -51.48
CA GLU A 140 -2.42 -26.58 -50.70
C GLU A 140 -3.53 -25.76 -50.01
N GLY A 141 -4.56 -25.38 -50.79
CA GLY A 141 -5.71 -24.64 -50.31
C GLY A 141 -6.61 -25.41 -49.34
N ARG A 142 -6.47 -26.75 -49.22
CA ARG A 142 -7.09 -27.53 -48.13
C ARG A 142 -6.17 -27.54 -46.92
N ALA A 143 -4.89 -27.88 -47.10
CA ALA A 143 -3.89 -27.97 -46.04
C ALA A 143 -3.80 -26.68 -45.21
N ARG A 144 -3.69 -25.50 -45.85
CA ARG A 144 -3.66 -24.20 -45.15
C ARG A 144 -4.93 -23.92 -44.33
N ARG A 145 -6.11 -24.30 -44.83
CA ARG A 145 -7.39 -24.11 -44.10
C ARG A 145 -7.52 -25.03 -42.90
N ASP A 146 -7.11 -26.28 -43.04
CA ASP A 146 -7.17 -27.25 -41.94
C ASP A 146 -6.08 -26.97 -40.88
N ALA A 147 -4.89 -26.50 -41.28
CA ALA A 147 -3.88 -25.97 -40.34
C ALA A 147 -4.39 -24.75 -39.55
N ALA A 148 -4.98 -23.75 -40.23
CA ALA A 148 -5.58 -22.58 -39.57
C ALA A 148 -6.74 -22.95 -38.63
N ARG A 149 -7.47 -24.04 -38.94
CA ARG A 149 -8.52 -24.59 -38.06
C ARG A 149 -7.96 -25.31 -36.83
N ILE A 150 -6.85 -26.04 -36.96
CA ILE A 150 -6.14 -26.65 -35.83
C ILE A 150 -5.68 -25.54 -34.88
N ASP A 151 -4.94 -24.55 -35.39
CA ASP A 151 -4.47 -23.38 -34.64
C ASP A 151 -5.63 -22.65 -33.92
N THR A 152 -6.70 -22.32 -34.66
CA THR A 152 -7.85 -21.60 -34.10
C THR A 152 -8.53 -22.40 -32.98
N ASN A 153 -8.69 -23.72 -33.14
CA ASN A 153 -9.31 -24.56 -32.10
C ASN A 153 -8.38 -24.79 -30.90
N MET A 154 -7.07 -24.90 -31.12
CA MET A 154 -6.08 -25.03 -30.03
C MET A 154 -6.03 -23.74 -29.20
N ARG A 155 -5.86 -22.56 -29.82
CA ARG A 155 -5.92 -21.26 -29.12
C ARG A 155 -7.22 -21.12 -28.32
N LYS A 156 -8.36 -21.40 -28.95
CA LYS A 156 -9.68 -21.36 -28.32
C LYS A 156 -9.96 -22.51 -27.34
N SER A 157 -9.09 -23.51 -27.23
CA SER A 157 -9.13 -24.53 -26.18
C SER A 157 -8.43 -24.00 -24.92
N PHE A 158 -7.24 -23.40 -25.07
CA PHE A 158 -6.53 -22.73 -23.97
C PHE A 158 -7.38 -21.59 -23.37
N GLU A 159 -7.96 -20.70 -24.18
CA GLU A 159 -8.87 -19.63 -23.72
C GLU A 159 -10.05 -20.12 -22.85
N GLU A 160 -10.56 -21.32 -23.11
CA GLU A 160 -11.65 -21.92 -22.33
C GLU A 160 -11.14 -22.68 -21.10
N ARG A 161 -9.91 -23.23 -21.12
CA ARG A 161 -9.28 -23.80 -19.91
C ARG A 161 -8.91 -22.71 -18.91
N ASP A 162 -8.40 -21.56 -19.36
CA ASP A 162 -8.15 -20.40 -18.50
C ASP A 162 -9.47 -19.88 -17.89
N ARG A 163 -10.53 -19.80 -18.71
CA ARG A 163 -11.88 -19.47 -18.25
C ARG A 163 -12.45 -20.51 -17.28
N ALA A 164 -12.15 -21.79 -17.47
CA ALA A 164 -12.55 -22.86 -16.56
C ALA A 164 -11.87 -22.71 -15.19
N GLY A 165 -10.55 -22.48 -15.15
CA GLY A 165 -9.81 -22.19 -13.93
C GLY A 165 -10.38 -20.98 -13.17
N TYR A 166 -10.60 -19.87 -13.88
CA TYR A 166 -11.21 -18.65 -13.33
C TYR A 166 -12.60 -18.86 -12.69
N TRP A 167 -13.44 -19.76 -13.24
CA TRP A 167 -14.71 -20.11 -12.61
C TRP A 167 -14.55 -21.16 -11.49
N ALA A 168 -13.63 -22.10 -11.62
CA ALA A 168 -13.35 -23.11 -10.59
C ALA A 168 -12.78 -22.48 -9.31
N ASP A 169 -11.86 -21.50 -9.41
CA ASP A 169 -11.34 -20.76 -8.27
C ASP A 169 -12.43 -19.91 -7.59
N ARG A 170 -13.43 -19.45 -8.35
CA ARG A 170 -14.61 -18.76 -7.80
C ARG A 170 -15.63 -19.70 -7.16
N SER A 171 -15.76 -20.92 -7.65
CA SER A 171 -16.47 -22.00 -6.96
C SER A 171 -15.81 -22.24 -5.61
N ARG A 172 -14.50 -22.55 -5.61
CA ARG A 172 -13.69 -22.82 -4.41
C ARG A 172 -13.68 -21.66 -3.41
N ALA A 173 -13.66 -20.41 -3.89
CA ALA A 173 -13.77 -19.23 -3.03
C ALA A 173 -15.16 -19.05 -2.40
N SER A 174 -16.22 -19.59 -3.04
CA SER A 174 -17.58 -19.61 -2.50
C SER A 174 -17.79 -20.79 -1.54
N GLU A 175 -17.30 -21.98 -1.87
CA GLU A 175 -17.25 -23.16 -0.99
C GLU A 175 -16.51 -22.89 0.32
N ASN A 176 -15.43 -22.10 0.26
CA ASN A 176 -14.65 -21.73 1.45
C ASN A 176 -15.23 -20.51 2.21
N TYR A 177 -16.36 -19.93 1.77
CA TYR A 177 -17.03 -18.83 2.48
C TYR A 177 -17.38 -19.23 3.91
N ALA A 178 -18.10 -20.34 4.08
CA ALA A 178 -18.48 -20.95 5.35
C ALA A 178 -17.27 -21.11 6.28
N LYS A 179 -16.28 -21.89 5.84
CA LYS A 179 -15.03 -22.20 6.56
C LYS A 179 -14.26 -20.94 6.99
N HIS A 180 -14.32 -19.87 6.21
CA HIS A 180 -13.68 -18.58 6.53
C HIS A 180 -14.51 -17.66 7.42
N ARG A 181 -15.83 -17.88 7.50
CA ARG A 181 -16.80 -17.14 8.32
C ARG A 181 -16.92 -17.73 9.73
N THR A 182 -16.87 -19.05 9.86
CA THR A 182 -16.99 -19.78 11.13
C THR A 182 -15.67 -20.02 11.87
N ASP A 183 -14.52 -19.96 11.17
CA ASP A 183 -13.14 -20.10 11.72
C ASP A 183 -13.02 -19.62 13.18
N PRO A 184 -12.87 -20.53 14.18
CA PRO A 184 -13.03 -20.20 15.59
C PRO A 184 -12.12 -19.06 16.06
N TYR A 185 -10.90 -18.99 15.54
CA TYR A 185 -9.93 -17.95 15.88
C TYR A 185 -10.32 -16.56 15.36
N ARG A 186 -10.92 -16.45 14.16
CA ARG A 186 -11.56 -15.21 13.70
C ARG A 186 -12.84 -14.90 14.48
N THR A 187 -13.61 -15.91 14.84
CA THR A 187 -14.87 -15.74 15.59
C THR A 187 -14.62 -15.22 17.01
N LEU A 188 -13.56 -15.66 17.70
CA LEU A 188 -13.13 -15.08 18.99
C LEU A 188 -12.82 -13.57 18.90
N ARG A 189 -12.03 -13.14 17.91
CA ARG A 189 -11.76 -11.69 17.69
C ARG A 189 -13.01 -10.90 17.27
N ARG A 190 -13.98 -11.56 16.62
CA ARG A 190 -15.30 -10.96 16.33
C ARG A 190 -16.08 -10.76 17.63
N LEU A 191 -16.12 -11.76 18.51
CA LEU A 191 -16.76 -11.69 19.82
C LEU A 191 -16.16 -10.61 20.73
N GLU A 192 -14.83 -10.45 20.78
CA GLU A 192 -14.21 -9.35 21.54
C GLU A 192 -14.72 -7.98 21.11
N ARG A 193 -14.82 -7.76 19.79
CA ARG A 193 -15.38 -6.54 19.22
C ARG A 193 -16.88 -6.41 19.51
N LEU A 194 -17.69 -7.42 19.22
CA LEU A 194 -19.14 -7.39 19.43
C LEU A 194 -19.48 -7.09 20.89
N ARG A 195 -18.77 -7.70 21.84
CA ARG A 195 -18.91 -7.42 23.28
C ARG A 195 -18.47 -5.99 23.64
N ALA A 196 -17.61 -5.33 22.85
CA ALA A 196 -17.26 -3.92 23.03
C ALA A 196 -18.30 -2.96 22.41
N ASP A 197 -18.79 -3.29 21.21
CA ASP A 197 -19.84 -2.57 20.49
C ASP A 197 -21.16 -2.63 21.28
N LEU A 198 -21.50 -3.79 21.87
CA LEU A 198 -22.62 -3.98 22.83
C LEU A 198 -22.49 -3.05 24.04
N ARG A 199 -21.36 -3.09 24.77
CA ARG A 199 -21.11 -2.19 25.91
C ARG A 199 -21.20 -0.72 25.52
N GLN A 200 -20.89 -0.36 24.27
CA GLN A 200 -21.06 1.00 23.78
C GLN A 200 -22.54 1.35 23.61
N GLN A 201 -23.35 0.47 22.99
CA GLN A 201 -24.80 0.72 22.91
C GLN A 201 -25.47 0.74 24.28
N GLU A 202 -25.04 -0.08 25.24
CA GLU A 202 -25.55 -0.04 26.62
C GLU A 202 -25.29 1.32 27.29
N ARG A 203 -24.10 1.92 27.09
CA ARG A 203 -23.83 3.31 27.54
C ARG A 203 -24.63 4.35 26.79
N HIS A 204 -24.77 4.22 25.47
CA HIS A 204 -25.58 5.16 24.66
C HIS A 204 -27.06 5.10 25.05
N HIS A 205 -27.59 3.91 25.31
CA HIS A 205 -28.94 3.69 25.82
C HIS A 205 -29.13 4.33 27.19
N ALA A 206 -28.21 4.12 28.14
CA ALA A 206 -28.28 4.75 29.46
C ALA A 206 -28.33 6.29 29.36
N VAL A 207 -27.45 6.90 28.57
CA VAL A 207 -27.44 8.37 28.35
C VAL A 207 -28.70 8.85 27.59
N ALA A 208 -29.23 8.06 26.66
CA ALA A 208 -30.46 8.39 25.95
C ALA A 208 -31.69 8.34 26.87
N VAL A 209 -31.75 7.37 27.80
CA VAL A 209 -32.80 7.28 28.83
C VAL A 209 -32.68 8.43 29.82
N GLU A 210 -31.48 8.70 30.33
CA GLU A 210 -31.18 9.82 31.25
C GLU A 210 -31.61 11.18 30.68
N LYS A 211 -31.42 11.39 29.36
CA LYS A 211 -31.71 12.66 28.67
C LYS A 211 -33.03 12.70 27.91
N GLY A 212 -33.83 11.63 27.95
CA GLY A 212 -35.12 11.54 27.25
C GLY A 212 -35.02 11.66 25.72
N TYR A 213 -33.97 11.12 25.09
CA TYR A 213 -33.80 11.17 23.64
C TYR A 213 -34.63 10.09 22.92
N ASP A 214 -35.22 10.44 21.76
CA ASP A 214 -35.96 9.50 20.90
C ASP A 214 -35.14 8.27 20.45
N SER A 215 -33.80 8.33 20.55
CA SER A 215 -32.91 7.22 20.22
C SER A 215 -32.94 6.05 21.21
N VAL A 216 -33.62 6.16 22.38
CA VAL A 216 -33.74 5.07 23.38
C VAL A 216 -34.17 3.75 22.73
N GLY A 217 -35.32 3.75 22.05
CA GLY A 217 -35.85 2.54 21.39
C GLY A 217 -34.94 2.00 20.28
N ARG A 218 -34.11 2.86 19.66
CA ARG A 218 -33.09 2.46 18.69
C ARG A 218 -31.93 1.71 19.36
N HIS A 219 -31.35 2.27 20.43
CA HIS A 219 -30.26 1.62 21.15
C HIS A 219 -30.73 0.32 21.81
N ALA A 220 -31.98 0.24 22.30
CA ALA A 220 -32.56 -0.98 22.85
C ALA A 220 -32.60 -2.13 21.81
N ARG A 221 -33.05 -1.84 20.58
CA ARG A 221 -33.06 -2.83 19.47
C ARG A 221 -31.64 -3.27 19.10
N LEU A 222 -30.70 -2.33 18.95
CA LEU A 222 -29.30 -2.67 18.68
C LEU A 222 -28.66 -3.52 19.79
N ILE A 223 -29.01 -3.32 21.06
CA ILE A 223 -28.56 -4.15 22.18
C ILE A 223 -29.07 -5.60 22.05
N LEU A 224 -30.31 -5.80 21.58
CA LEU A 224 -30.86 -7.13 21.31
C LEU A 224 -30.14 -7.79 20.12
N ASP A 225 -30.04 -7.09 18.99
CA ASP A 225 -29.37 -7.59 17.78
C ASP A 225 -27.90 -8.00 18.06
N TYR A 226 -27.17 -7.21 18.87
CA TYR A 226 -25.80 -7.56 19.29
C TYR A 226 -25.75 -8.77 20.25
N LYS A 227 -26.74 -8.97 21.12
CA LYS A 227 -26.78 -10.13 22.03
C LYS A 227 -27.00 -11.42 21.26
N GLU A 228 -27.89 -11.42 20.27
CA GLU A 228 -28.14 -12.57 19.40
C GLU A 228 -26.94 -12.89 18.49
N GLU A 229 -26.27 -11.88 17.91
CA GLU A 229 -25.03 -12.12 17.15
C GLU A 229 -23.92 -12.69 18.05
N ILE A 230 -23.80 -12.22 19.30
CA ILE A 230 -22.84 -12.76 20.27
C ILE A 230 -23.17 -14.22 20.61
N GLU A 231 -24.42 -14.54 20.94
CA GLU A 231 -24.83 -15.91 21.30
C GLU A 231 -24.56 -16.89 20.15
N HIS A 232 -24.95 -16.55 18.92
CA HIS A 232 -24.72 -17.39 17.74
C HIS A 232 -23.22 -17.67 17.51
N TRP A 233 -22.36 -16.66 17.63
CA TRP A 233 -20.92 -16.85 17.49
C TRP A 233 -20.30 -17.60 18.68
N GLU A 234 -20.86 -17.49 19.89
CA GLU A 234 -20.44 -18.29 21.06
C GLU A 234 -20.83 -19.77 20.92
N GLN A 235 -22.04 -20.06 20.41
CA GLN A 235 -22.46 -21.42 20.07
C GLN A 235 -21.53 -22.07 19.02
N ILE A 236 -21.14 -21.35 17.97
CA ILE A 236 -20.19 -21.83 16.95
C ILE A 236 -18.80 -22.07 17.55
N VAL A 237 -18.33 -21.18 18.43
CA VAL A 237 -17.04 -21.35 19.12
C VAL A 237 -17.08 -22.52 20.10
N GLN A 238 -18.20 -22.79 20.77
CA GLN A 238 -18.35 -23.94 21.65
C GLN A 238 -18.39 -25.24 20.86
N LYS A 239 -19.22 -25.34 19.81
CA LYS A 239 -19.27 -26.50 18.90
C LYS A 239 -17.89 -26.87 18.38
N ALA A 240 -17.05 -25.89 18.03
CA ALA A 240 -15.68 -26.14 17.60
C ALA A 240 -14.78 -26.73 18.70
N LYS A 241 -14.94 -26.35 19.98
CA LYS A 241 -14.24 -27.01 21.09
C LYS A 241 -14.69 -28.45 21.25
N ASP A 242 -15.99 -28.69 21.12
CA ASP A 242 -16.61 -30.01 21.26
C ASP A 242 -16.18 -30.95 20.11
N GLU A 243 -15.98 -30.39 18.91
CA GLU A 243 -15.30 -31.03 17.75
C GLU A 243 -13.77 -31.18 17.92
N GLY A 244 -13.21 -30.83 19.09
CA GLY A 244 -11.80 -31.04 19.45
C GLY A 244 -10.83 -29.95 19.02
N VAL A 245 -11.30 -28.78 18.56
CA VAL A 245 -10.43 -27.64 18.20
C VAL A 245 -9.88 -27.01 19.49
N LYS A 246 -8.58 -27.19 19.72
CA LYS A 246 -7.87 -26.57 20.85
C LYS A 246 -7.81 -25.05 20.68
N ILE A 247 -8.66 -24.35 21.41
CA ILE A 247 -8.55 -22.90 21.65
C ILE A 247 -7.49 -22.67 22.73
N TRP A 248 -6.63 -21.67 22.50
CA TRP A 248 -5.52 -21.29 23.37
C TRP A 248 -5.91 -20.15 24.31
N GLY A 249 -5.59 -20.27 25.59
CA GLY A 249 -5.71 -19.20 26.60
C GLY A 249 -4.45 -19.03 27.46
N PRO A 250 -4.36 -18.00 28.32
CA PRO A 250 -3.19 -17.80 29.20
C PRO A 250 -2.90 -19.02 30.11
N GLU A 251 -3.93 -19.75 30.51
CA GLU A 251 -3.87 -21.00 31.26
C GLU A 251 -3.17 -22.16 30.53
N ASP A 252 -2.92 -22.06 29.23
CA ASP A 252 -2.19 -23.07 28.44
C ASP A 252 -0.67 -22.88 28.39
N PHE A 253 -0.11 -21.74 28.82
CA PHE A 253 1.31 -21.42 28.63
C PHE A 253 2.04 -21.07 29.94
N ALA A 254 3.29 -21.50 30.05
CA ALA A 254 4.24 -21.02 31.04
C ALA A 254 5.23 -20.01 30.41
N ALA A 255 6.06 -19.37 31.25
CA ALA A 255 7.23 -18.66 30.73
C ALA A 255 8.26 -19.67 30.20
N ARG A 256 9.10 -19.25 29.25
CA ARG A 256 10.13 -20.06 28.55
C ARG A 256 9.63 -21.20 27.65
N ASP A 257 8.34 -21.54 27.66
CA ASP A 257 7.71 -22.40 26.64
C ASP A 257 7.94 -21.85 25.22
N PHE A 258 7.92 -22.71 24.20
CA PHE A 258 7.94 -22.30 22.79
C PHE A 258 6.54 -22.34 22.17
N VAL A 259 6.29 -21.40 21.26
CA VAL A 259 4.97 -21.18 20.66
C VAL A 259 5.09 -21.00 19.15
N LEU A 260 4.33 -21.80 18.39
CA LEU A 260 4.27 -21.72 16.93
C LEU A 260 3.36 -20.57 16.51
N TYR A 261 3.99 -19.46 16.13
CA TYR A 261 3.33 -18.23 15.70
C TYR A 261 3.60 -18.01 14.21
N SER A 262 2.53 -17.87 13.41
CA SER A 262 2.58 -17.84 11.94
C SER A 262 3.26 -19.07 11.31
N ARG A 263 4.59 -19.08 11.16
CA ARG A 263 5.39 -20.14 10.52
C ARG A 263 6.66 -20.54 11.30
N SER A 264 6.99 -19.86 12.39
CA SER A 264 8.20 -20.12 13.20
C SER A 264 7.82 -20.32 14.67
N TRP A 265 8.69 -21.01 15.41
CA TRP A 265 8.58 -21.15 16.85
C TRP A 265 9.26 -19.97 17.55
N TYR A 266 8.64 -19.42 18.58
CA TYR A 266 9.18 -18.32 19.37
C TYR A 266 9.06 -18.64 20.86
N GLN A 267 10.10 -18.37 21.63
CA GLN A 267 10.10 -18.59 23.07
C GLN A 267 9.29 -17.52 23.81
N VAL A 268 8.49 -17.91 24.82
CA VAL A 268 7.65 -17.00 25.60
C VAL A 268 8.47 -16.32 26.69
N ALA A 269 8.67 -15.01 26.58
CA ALA A 269 9.26 -14.19 27.65
C ALA A 269 8.33 -14.07 28.85
N ARG A 270 7.04 -13.77 28.60
CA ARG A 270 6.00 -13.56 29.63
C ARG A 270 4.61 -13.90 29.11
N VAL A 271 3.76 -14.47 29.96
CA VAL A 271 2.34 -14.73 29.69
C VAL A 271 1.52 -13.58 30.29
N ASN A 272 0.82 -12.80 29.47
CA ASN A 272 -0.09 -11.73 29.93
C ASN A 272 -1.55 -12.19 29.73
N PRO A 273 -2.54 -11.66 30.49
CA PRO A 273 -3.94 -12.10 30.40
C PRO A 273 -4.60 -12.02 29.01
N LYS A 274 -4.06 -11.20 28.08
CA LYS A 274 -4.59 -11.04 26.71
C LYS A 274 -3.59 -11.38 25.59
N THR A 275 -2.31 -11.52 25.91
CA THR A 275 -1.23 -11.71 24.92
C THR A 275 -0.06 -12.48 25.50
N LEU A 276 0.65 -13.22 24.66
CA LEU A 276 1.98 -13.72 24.97
C LEU A 276 3.02 -12.66 24.59
N SER A 277 3.97 -12.36 25.47
CA SER A 277 5.19 -11.64 25.10
C SER A 277 6.17 -12.66 24.56
N ILE A 278 6.24 -12.84 23.24
CA ILE A 278 7.20 -13.77 22.61
C ILE A 278 8.52 -13.07 22.30
N ALA A 279 9.61 -13.84 22.28
CA ALA A 279 10.91 -13.46 21.77
C ALA A 279 10.79 -12.87 20.34
N TRP A 280 11.47 -11.75 20.06
CA TRP A 280 11.37 -11.13 18.73
C TRP A 280 12.59 -10.29 18.35
N ASN A 281 13.27 -10.70 17.28
CA ASN A 281 14.36 -9.94 16.66
C ASN A 281 14.10 -9.76 15.16
N LEU A 282 13.94 -8.51 14.72
CA LEU A 282 13.68 -8.20 13.31
C LEU A 282 14.87 -8.56 12.39
N ARG A 283 16.11 -8.60 12.93
CA ARG A 283 17.30 -9.07 12.19
C ARG A 283 17.21 -10.56 11.83
N LEU A 284 16.54 -11.35 12.68
CA LEU A 284 16.49 -12.82 12.62
C LEU A 284 15.11 -13.38 12.24
N ALA A 285 14.17 -12.54 11.76
CA ALA A 285 12.78 -12.89 11.45
C ALA A 285 12.57 -13.93 10.30
N ARG A 286 13.63 -14.61 9.86
CA ARG A 286 13.62 -15.78 8.96
C ARG A 286 14.03 -17.10 9.65
N GLN A 287 14.49 -17.07 10.90
CA GLN A 287 14.77 -18.29 11.67
C GLN A 287 13.49 -19.12 11.86
N GLN A 288 13.65 -20.44 11.91
CA GLN A 288 12.55 -21.39 12.14
C GLN A 288 12.19 -21.52 13.63
N VAL A 289 13.16 -21.25 14.51
CA VAL A 289 13.01 -21.17 15.97
C VAL A 289 13.75 -19.91 16.45
N MET A 290 13.17 -19.17 17.39
CA MET A 290 13.70 -17.92 17.97
C MET A 290 13.66 -18.04 19.51
N SER A 291 14.82 -18.14 20.16
CA SER A 291 14.94 -18.13 21.62
C SER A 291 14.91 -16.71 22.19
N LEU A 292 14.85 -16.59 23.53
CA LEU A 292 15.06 -15.32 24.22
C LEU A 292 16.50 -14.79 24.07
N GLU A 293 17.45 -15.68 23.76
CA GLU A 293 18.86 -15.36 23.57
C GLU A 293 19.08 -14.77 22.16
N ASP A 294 18.52 -15.39 21.10
CA ASP A 294 18.42 -14.81 19.74
C ASP A 294 17.74 -13.42 19.73
N ALA A 295 16.79 -13.24 20.65
CA ALA A 295 16.06 -12.00 20.84
C ALA A 295 16.78 -10.95 21.68
N THR A 296 17.93 -11.26 22.28
CA THR A 296 18.69 -10.30 23.09
C THR A 296 19.55 -9.41 22.20
N PHE A 297 19.38 -8.10 22.34
CA PHE A 297 20.21 -7.11 21.65
C PHE A 297 21.50 -6.82 22.42
N ASP A 298 22.52 -6.43 21.66
CA ASP A 298 23.76 -5.79 22.09
C ASP A 298 23.46 -4.78 23.24
N GLY A 299 23.89 -5.09 24.47
CA GLY A 299 23.49 -4.36 25.69
C GLY A 299 22.45 -5.06 26.59
N GLY A 300 22.15 -6.35 26.38
CA GLY A 300 21.38 -7.20 27.31
C GLY A 300 19.86 -6.98 27.33
N ARG A 301 19.30 -6.27 26.34
CA ARG A 301 17.86 -6.02 26.25
C ARG A 301 17.17 -7.05 25.36
N VAL A 302 16.26 -7.85 25.93
CA VAL A 302 15.43 -8.79 25.15
C VAL A 302 14.37 -8.05 24.33
N GLY A 303 14.39 -8.25 23.02
CA GLY A 303 13.34 -7.87 22.08
C GLY A 303 12.11 -8.78 22.22
N THR A 304 10.92 -8.18 22.29
CA THR A 304 9.67 -8.94 22.47
C THR A 304 8.53 -8.38 21.60
N HIS A 305 7.63 -9.26 21.17
CA HIS A 305 6.42 -8.94 20.41
C HIS A 305 5.18 -9.44 21.17
N PRO A 306 4.08 -8.67 21.23
CA PRO A 306 2.82 -9.18 21.75
C PRO A 306 2.16 -10.08 20.70
N ALA A 307 2.10 -11.38 20.95
CA ALA A 307 1.34 -12.35 20.17
C ALA A 307 -0.06 -12.55 20.78
N ASP A 308 -1.07 -12.55 19.91
CA ASP A 308 -2.47 -12.84 20.23
C ASP A 308 -2.67 -14.36 20.34
N TYR A 309 -3.34 -14.83 21.41
CA TYR A 309 -3.65 -16.25 21.61
C TYR A 309 -4.40 -16.87 20.42
N THR A 310 -5.26 -16.09 19.75
CA THR A 310 -6.01 -16.50 18.56
C THR A 310 -5.17 -16.51 17.27
N GLN A 311 -3.84 -16.42 17.40
CA GLN A 311 -2.86 -16.59 16.31
C GLN A 311 -1.83 -17.70 16.61
N VAL A 312 -1.90 -18.32 17.80
CA VAL A 312 -1.09 -19.48 18.17
C VAL A 312 -1.61 -20.73 17.48
N ARG A 313 -0.67 -21.55 16.96
CA ARG A 313 -0.98 -22.82 16.28
C ARG A 313 -0.64 -24.05 17.12
N ALA A 314 0.40 -23.95 17.95
CA ALA A 314 0.82 -25.00 18.86
C ALA A 314 1.69 -24.41 19.99
N ARG A 315 1.69 -25.08 21.14
CA ARG A 315 2.69 -24.97 22.20
C ARG A 315 3.72 -26.10 22.05
N CYS A 316 4.92 -25.89 22.57
CA CYS A 316 5.88 -26.94 22.90
C CYS A 316 6.59 -26.55 24.22
N PRO A 317 6.66 -27.43 25.23
CA PRO A 317 7.41 -27.15 26.46
C PRO A 317 8.89 -26.88 26.19
N GLU A 318 9.55 -26.07 27.02
CA GLU A 318 10.97 -25.73 26.86
C GLU A 318 11.87 -26.96 26.73
N ALA A 319 11.77 -27.92 27.65
CA ALA A 319 12.59 -29.13 27.65
C ALA A 319 12.38 -29.99 26.40
N ALA A 320 11.13 -30.11 25.93
CA ALA A 320 10.80 -30.87 24.73
C ALA A 320 11.35 -30.18 23.46
N MET A 321 11.23 -28.85 23.35
CA MET A 321 11.83 -28.11 22.23
C MET A 321 13.36 -28.26 22.20
N LEU A 322 14.02 -28.17 23.37
CA LEU A 322 15.47 -28.37 23.46
C LEU A 322 15.88 -29.80 23.07
N ALA A 323 15.11 -30.82 23.43
CA ALA A 323 15.33 -32.19 22.97
C ALA A 323 15.21 -32.32 21.45
N PHE A 324 14.16 -31.77 20.82
CA PHE A 324 14.04 -31.77 19.36
C PHE A 324 15.20 -31.02 18.67
N LEU A 325 15.66 -29.91 19.24
CA LEU A 325 16.79 -29.13 18.70
C LEU A 325 18.13 -29.86 18.82
N ALA A 326 18.37 -30.60 19.92
CA ALA A 326 19.53 -31.48 20.05
C ALA A 326 19.55 -32.59 18.99
N ASP A 327 18.36 -33.09 18.65
CA ASP A 327 18.10 -34.03 17.55
C ASP A 327 18.26 -33.41 16.14
N GLY A 328 18.59 -32.12 16.03
CA GLY A 328 18.69 -31.37 14.78
C GLY A 328 17.34 -31.10 14.10
N LYS A 329 16.23 -31.22 14.84
CA LYS A 329 14.85 -31.19 14.31
C LYS A 329 14.05 -30.03 14.91
N VAL A 330 12.96 -29.67 14.24
CA VAL A 330 11.98 -28.71 14.74
C VAL A 330 10.61 -29.40 14.76
N PRO A 331 9.87 -29.39 15.89
CA PRO A 331 8.65 -30.17 16.00
C PRO A 331 7.53 -29.63 15.10
N GLY A 332 6.86 -30.55 14.41
CA GLY A 332 5.57 -30.30 13.77
C GLY A 332 4.44 -30.21 14.79
N THR A 333 3.29 -29.66 14.40
CA THR A 333 2.13 -29.41 15.28
C THR A 333 1.67 -30.66 16.06
N LYS A 334 1.67 -31.84 15.44
CA LYS A 334 1.27 -33.10 16.10
C LYS A 334 2.25 -33.51 17.21
N ALA A 335 3.56 -33.45 16.96
CA ALA A 335 4.59 -33.81 17.94
C ALA A 335 4.62 -32.81 19.10
N ALA A 336 4.52 -31.51 18.80
CA ALA A 336 4.46 -30.46 19.81
C ALA A 336 3.19 -30.52 20.67
N ARG A 337 2.06 -30.98 20.10
CA ARG A 337 0.82 -31.24 20.84
C ARG A 337 1.00 -32.37 21.84
N ALA A 338 1.54 -33.52 21.43
CA ALA A 338 1.81 -34.65 22.34
C ALA A 338 2.71 -34.22 23.52
N ALA A 339 3.85 -33.57 23.25
CA ALA A 339 4.73 -33.04 24.29
C ALA A 339 4.05 -32.00 25.20
N SER A 340 3.07 -31.25 24.70
CA SER A 340 2.28 -30.29 25.50
C SER A 340 1.22 -30.96 26.38
N GLU A 341 0.74 -32.15 25.99
CA GLU A 341 -0.21 -32.98 26.74
C GLU A 341 0.53 -33.80 27.81
N GLU A 342 1.76 -34.26 27.54
CA GLU A 342 2.68 -34.92 28.49
C GLU A 342 3.23 -33.94 29.56
N HIS A 343 3.47 -32.68 29.20
CA HIS A 343 4.00 -31.65 30.11
C HIS A 343 3.10 -30.40 30.13
N PRO A 344 1.94 -30.45 30.82
CA PRO A 344 0.98 -29.35 30.88
C PRO A 344 1.57 -28.10 31.55
N ALA A 345 1.13 -26.92 31.13
CA ALA A 345 1.69 -25.66 31.61
C ALA A 345 1.42 -25.36 33.10
N SER A 346 0.45 -26.01 33.74
CA SER A 346 0.28 -26.01 35.20
C SER A 346 1.54 -26.54 35.89
N ALA A 347 1.95 -27.77 35.58
CA ALA A 347 3.14 -28.40 36.14
C ALA A 347 4.42 -27.58 35.86
N VAL A 348 4.54 -26.99 34.67
CA VAL A 348 5.69 -26.10 34.34
C VAL A 348 5.67 -24.83 35.21
N ARG A 349 4.50 -24.20 35.45
CA ARG A 349 4.40 -23.04 36.35
C ARG A 349 4.66 -23.41 37.81
N GLU A 350 4.20 -24.57 38.27
CA GLU A 350 4.44 -25.08 39.63
C GLU A 350 5.94 -25.34 39.85
N ALA A 351 6.62 -26.01 38.91
CA ALA A 351 8.07 -26.19 38.94
C ALA A 351 8.86 -24.87 38.86
N GLN A 352 8.34 -23.86 38.13
CA GLN A 352 8.92 -22.51 38.10
C GLN A 352 8.68 -21.73 39.40
N ALA A 353 7.54 -21.95 40.07
CA ALA A 353 7.20 -21.31 41.35
C ALA A 353 7.94 -21.94 42.55
N ALA A 354 8.23 -23.24 42.48
CA ALA A 354 8.99 -23.98 43.49
C ALA A 354 10.49 -23.62 43.52
N LYS A 355 11.05 -23.08 42.42
CA LYS A 355 12.43 -22.58 42.42
C LYS A 355 12.54 -21.36 43.35
N PRO A 356 13.51 -21.34 44.29
CA PRO A 356 13.62 -20.24 45.25
C PRO A 356 13.89 -18.93 44.50
N LYS A 357 12.95 -17.98 44.63
CA LYS A 357 13.07 -16.66 44.00
C LYS A 357 14.29 -15.95 44.57
N ALA A 358 15.36 -15.86 43.78
CA ALA A 358 16.52 -15.04 44.10
C ALA A 358 16.04 -13.64 44.51
N LYS A 359 16.49 -13.14 45.67
CA LYS A 359 16.04 -11.85 46.21
C LYS A 359 16.22 -10.79 45.11
N PRO A 360 15.17 -10.06 44.70
CA PRO A 360 15.31 -9.06 43.66
C PRO A 360 16.38 -8.05 44.10
N LYS A 361 17.36 -7.78 43.24
CA LYS A 361 18.35 -6.73 43.49
C LYS A 361 17.59 -5.44 43.74
N LYS A 362 17.55 -4.98 45.00
CA LYS A 362 16.93 -3.70 45.35
C LYS A 362 17.64 -2.63 44.55
N SER A 363 16.90 -1.88 43.73
CA SER A 363 17.35 -0.59 43.23
C SER A 363 17.34 0.39 44.41
N THR A 364 18.38 0.34 45.25
CA THR A 364 18.46 1.10 46.49
C THR A 364 18.66 2.58 46.21
N SER A 365 17.58 3.28 45.91
CA SER A 365 17.45 4.71 46.18
C SER A 365 17.33 4.88 47.69
N ASP A 366 18.47 4.97 48.38
CA ASP A 366 18.49 5.10 49.84
C ASP A 366 17.69 6.35 50.26
N PRO A 367 16.63 6.22 51.07
CA PRO A 367 15.69 7.32 51.32
C PRO A 367 16.21 8.37 52.32
N LYS A 368 17.39 8.15 52.91
CA LYS A 368 18.03 9.05 53.88
C LYS A 368 18.86 10.18 53.27
N LEU A 369 19.12 10.12 51.96
CA LEU A 369 19.97 11.10 51.27
C LEU A 369 19.11 12.01 50.38
N ALA A 370 19.24 13.32 50.60
CA ALA A 370 18.74 14.30 49.65
C ALA A 370 19.53 14.17 48.34
N LYS A 371 18.82 14.15 47.21
CA LYS A 371 19.45 13.95 45.88
C LYS A 371 19.27 15.14 44.94
N ARG A 372 18.36 16.06 45.27
CA ARG A 372 18.01 17.24 44.48
C ARG A 372 17.60 18.38 45.40
N ILE A 373 17.73 19.61 44.93
CA ILE A 373 17.11 20.80 45.55
C ILE A 373 16.19 21.50 44.54
N TYR A 374 15.18 22.17 45.06
CA TYR A 374 14.22 22.98 44.31
C TYR A 374 14.18 24.38 44.93
N VAL A 375 14.21 25.42 44.09
CA VAL A 375 14.35 26.81 44.50
C VAL A 375 13.24 27.65 43.88
N THR A 376 12.49 28.36 44.72
CA THR A 376 11.40 29.26 44.31
C THR A 376 11.78 30.71 44.63
N CYS A 377 11.57 31.61 43.66
CA CYS A 377 11.81 33.04 43.83
C CYS A 377 10.77 33.82 43.00
N PRO A 378 10.04 34.78 43.58
CA PRO A 378 9.14 35.66 42.83
C PRO A 378 9.94 36.65 41.96
N LEU A 379 9.37 37.02 40.81
CA LEU A 379 10.05 37.84 39.81
C LEU A 379 10.36 39.26 40.34
N GLY A 380 11.64 39.60 40.48
CA GLY A 380 12.06 40.92 40.99
C GLY A 380 11.91 41.08 42.50
N GLY A 381 11.77 39.96 43.22
CA GLY A 381 11.87 39.90 44.67
C GLY A 381 13.32 39.91 45.17
N ASP A 382 13.41 40.08 46.48
CA ASP A 382 14.58 40.04 47.34
C ASP A 382 14.65 38.75 48.18
N GLU A 383 13.55 37.99 48.32
CA GLU A 383 13.56 36.64 48.91
C GLU A 383 13.56 35.51 47.87
N ALA A 384 14.22 34.40 48.21
CA ALA A 384 14.08 33.08 47.59
C ALA A 384 13.99 31.98 48.66
N THR A 385 13.38 30.83 48.33
CA THR A 385 13.26 29.67 49.23
C THR A 385 13.82 28.41 48.58
N LEU A 386 14.63 27.65 49.31
CA LEU A 386 15.27 26.41 48.90
C LEU A 386 14.67 25.21 49.65
N THR A 387 14.19 24.21 48.92
CA THR A 387 13.58 22.98 49.45
C THR A 387 14.36 21.74 49.00
N TRP A 388 14.75 20.89 49.95
CA TRP A 388 15.47 19.65 49.71
C TRP A 388 14.53 18.52 49.27
N LEU A 389 14.94 17.70 48.28
CA LEU A 389 14.12 16.63 47.72
C LEU A 389 14.81 15.25 47.76
N ASN A 390 14.04 14.23 48.10
CA ASN A 390 14.44 12.82 48.08
C ASN A 390 14.41 12.21 46.67
N GLY A 391 14.83 10.94 46.53
CA GLY A 391 14.89 10.23 45.24
C GLY A 391 13.56 10.15 44.46
N ASN A 392 12.40 10.31 45.12
CA ASN A 392 11.08 10.33 44.49
C ASN A 392 10.58 11.78 44.21
N SER A 393 11.46 12.77 44.28
CA SER A 393 11.17 14.21 44.09
C SER A 393 10.07 14.76 45.01
N ARG A 394 9.99 14.24 46.24
CA ARG A 394 9.19 14.83 47.34
C ARG A 394 10.12 15.49 48.37
N PRO A 395 9.64 16.46 49.17
CA PRO A 395 10.42 17.05 50.26
C PRO A 395 11.11 16.00 51.13
N HIS A 396 12.36 16.25 51.49
CA HIS A 396 13.06 15.47 52.51
C HIS A 396 12.42 15.74 53.88
N LYS A 397 12.41 14.74 54.77
CA LYS A 397 11.84 14.94 56.13
C LYS A 397 12.79 15.68 57.05
N ASP A 398 14.07 15.40 56.89
CA ASP A 398 15.12 15.77 57.85
C ASP A 398 15.87 17.07 57.48
N PHE A 399 15.37 17.82 56.48
CA PHE A 399 15.88 19.14 56.08
C PHE A 399 14.70 20.10 55.85
N GLU A 400 14.66 21.20 56.62
CA GLU A 400 13.64 22.24 56.47
C GLU A 400 13.93 23.18 55.28
N PRO A 401 12.92 23.91 54.76
CA PRO A 401 13.13 24.87 53.68
C PRO A 401 13.88 26.12 54.15
N VAL A 402 14.99 26.45 53.50
CA VAL A 402 15.84 27.60 53.86
C VAL A 402 15.42 28.83 53.05
N LYS A 403 15.25 29.97 53.71
CA LYS A 403 15.06 31.29 53.06
C LYS A 403 16.41 31.96 52.78
N ILE A 404 16.51 32.65 51.66
CA ILE A 404 17.68 33.41 51.22
C ILE A 404 17.24 34.82 50.83
N THR A 405 17.86 35.84 51.42
CA THR A 405 17.62 37.26 51.10
C THR A 405 18.74 37.85 50.24
N ALA A 406 18.40 38.79 49.37
CA ALA A 406 19.35 39.62 48.64
C ALA A 406 20.04 40.63 49.57
N LYS A 407 21.21 41.13 49.16
CA LYS A 407 21.88 42.24 49.87
C LYS A 407 21.15 43.56 49.63
N GLU A 408 21.26 44.47 50.58
CA GLU A 408 20.53 45.75 50.60
C GLU A 408 20.71 46.54 49.29
N GLY A 409 19.60 46.75 48.56
CA GLY A 409 19.56 47.40 47.25
C GLY A 409 19.60 46.48 46.02
N GLU A 410 19.97 45.20 46.17
CA GLU A 410 19.98 44.23 45.07
C GLU A 410 18.67 43.41 44.97
N LYS A 411 18.39 42.86 43.79
CA LYS A 411 17.20 42.03 43.50
C LYS A 411 17.53 40.85 42.60
N PHE A 412 16.87 39.72 42.81
CA PHE A 412 17.12 38.50 42.03
C PHE A 412 16.49 38.59 40.62
N HIS A 413 17.36 38.68 39.60
CA HIS A 413 16.93 38.96 38.21
C HIS A 413 16.86 37.72 37.29
N ARG A 414 16.04 37.82 36.23
CA ARG A 414 15.50 36.69 35.43
C ARG A 414 16.51 35.93 34.55
N ALA A 415 17.76 36.39 34.41
CA ALA A 415 18.74 35.86 33.46
C ALA A 415 19.47 34.58 33.96
N VAL A 416 18.71 33.58 34.40
CA VAL A 416 19.19 32.28 34.94
C VAL A 416 19.94 32.41 36.29
N TRP A 417 19.28 33.04 37.27
CA TRP A 417 19.68 33.13 38.69
C TRP A 417 21.00 33.90 38.91
N SER A 418 20.92 35.06 39.57
CA SER A 418 22.05 35.97 39.79
C SER A 418 23.24 35.30 40.49
N ARG A 419 24.48 35.69 40.14
CA ARG A 419 25.71 35.17 40.78
C ARG A 419 25.69 35.20 42.33
N PRO A 420 25.20 36.26 43.01
CA PRO A 420 25.03 36.25 44.47
C PRO A 420 24.19 35.08 44.98
N LEU A 421 23.00 34.86 44.40
CA LEU A 421 22.10 33.76 44.78
C LEU A 421 22.70 32.38 44.47
N GLN A 422 23.40 32.21 43.34
CA GLN A 422 24.10 30.95 43.06
C GLN A 422 25.24 30.68 44.06
N GLY A 423 25.99 31.72 44.46
CA GLY A 423 27.04 31.62 45.47
C GLY A 423 26.49 31.29 46.86
N GLU A 424 25.40 31.92 47.27
CA GLU A 424 24.76 31.67 48.57
C GLU A 424 24.14 30.27 48.64
N ILE A 425 23.56 29.78 47.54
CA ILE A 425 23.10 28.39 47.45
C ILE A 425 24.27 27.39 47.49
N ALA A 426 25.42 27.70 46.89
CA ALA A 426 26.63 26.88 47.01
C ALA A 426 27.17 26.89 48.46
N ARG A 427 27.10 28.02 49.16
CA ARG A 427 27.47 28.16 50.58
C ARG A 427 26.60 27.25 51.46
N ILE A 428 25.28 27.34 51.32
CA ILE A 428 24.30 26.53 52.07
C ILE A 428 24.43 25.04 51.77
N LEU A 429 24.68 24.66 50.51
CA LEU A 429 24.96 23.26 50.15
C LEU A 429 26.22 22.74 50.89
N GLY A 430 27.29 23.53 50.91
CA GLY A 430 28.54 23.19 51.62
C GLY A 430 28.36 23.07 53.14
N GLU A 431 27.59 23.96 53.77
CA GLU A 431 27.25 23.89 55.21
C GLU A 431 26.54 22.57 55.59
N HIS A 432 25.76 22.01 54.66
CA HIS A 432 25.09 20.71 54.83
C HIS A 432 25.89 19.52 54.29
N GLY A 433 27.14 19.71 53.86
CA GLY A 433 28.01 18.65 53.36
C GLY A 433 27.66 18.14 51.96
N TYR A 434 27.16 19.01 51.08
CA TYR A 434 26.84 18.68 49.69
C TYR A 434 27.50 19.64 48.67
N GLU A 435 27.86 19.09 47.52
CA GLU A 435 28.31 19.80 46.33
C GLU A 435 27.29 19.72 45.18
N ARG A 436 27.42 20.67 44.24
CA ARG A 436 26.62 20.78 43.03
C ARG A 436 27.13 19.82 41.95
N GLY A 437 26.26 18.93 41.46
CA GLY A 437 26.58 18.03 40.35
C GLY A 437 26.87 18.77 39.03
N LYS A 438 27.69 18.16 38.16
CA LYS A 438 28.28 18.77 36.95
C LYS A 438 27.31 19.21 35.83
N ASP A 439 26.04 18.81 35.89
CA ASP A 439 25.00 19.19 34.90
C ASP A 439 24.09 20.29 35.48
N ASP A 440 24.24 21.51 34.96
CA ASP A 440 23.73 22.72 35.59
C ASP A 440 22.23 23.02 35.40
N TRP A 441 21.69 23.81 36.34
CA TRP A 441 20.35 24.38 36.49
C TRP A 441 19.30 24.19 35.37
N THR A 442 18.17 23.58 35.74
CA THR A 442 16.94 23.56 34.91
C THR A 442 15.84 24.47 35.48
N VAL A 443 15.42 25.48 34.72
CA VAL A 443 14.30 26.38 35.05
C VAL A 443 12.99 25.82 34.49
N SER A 444 11.89 25.90 35.23
CA SER A 444 10.55 25.50 34.77
C SER A 444 9.66 26.70 34.40
N ARG A 445 8.53 26.43 33.74
CA ARG A 445 7.59 27.43 33.18
C ARG A 445 7.05 28.42 34.20
N ASP A 446 6.83 27.94 35.42
CA ASP A 446 6.42 28.68 36.61
C ASP A 446 7.55 29.56 37.19
N ARG A 447 8.71 29.63 36.52
CA ARG A 447 9.87 30.50 36.80
C ARG A 447 10.63 30.15 38.09
N SER A 448 10.31 29.00 38.67
CA SER A 448 11.11 28.30 39.69
C SER A 448 12.25 27.48 39.06
N GLY A 449 13.19 26.99 39.89
CA GLY A 449 14.43 26.35 39.45
C GLY A 449 14.70 25.02 40.15
N PHE A 450 15.11 24.01 39.38
CA PHE A 450 15.55 22.71 39.88
C PHE A 450 17.04 22.50 39.61
N VAL A 451 17.80 22.16 40.66
CA VAL A 451 19.11 21.50 40.50
C VAL A 451 18.87 20.01 40.34
N ARG A 452 19.53 19.38 39.36
CA ARG A 452 19.18 18.03 38.92
C ARG A 452 19.88 16.91 39.69
N ALA A 453 21.04 17.19 40.28
CA ALA A 453 21.73 16.34 41.24
C ALA A 453 22.57 17.18 42.22
N ILE A 454 22.51 16.82 43.50
CA ILE A 454 23.54 17.14 44.51
C ILE A 454 24.29 15.86 44.87
N GLN A 455 25.56 15.99 45.25
CA GLN A 455 26.41 14.88 45.70
C GLN A 455 26.97 15.25 47.08
N PRO A 456 27.17 14.30 48.01
CA PRO A 456 27.82 14.63 49.28
C PRO A 456 29.26 15.06 49.04
N THR A 457 29.70 16.12 49.72
CA THR A 457 31.09 16.61 49.69
C THR A 457 32.02 15.52 50.23
N PRO A 458 33.12 15.17 49.53
CA PRO A 458 34.13 14.27 50.10
C PRO A 458 34.77 14.90 51.33
N GLN A 459 34.62 14.27 52.50
CA GLN A 459 35.46 14.61 53.65
C GLN A 459 36.83 13.96 53.46
N GLU A 460 37.84 14.76 53.16
CA GLU A 460 39.23 14.36 53.38
C GLU A 460 39.45 14.19 54.89
N PRO A 461 40.03 13.06 55.35
CA PRO A 461 40.31 12.87 56.77
C PRO A 461 41.42 13.83 57.21
N ALA A 462 41.22 14.49 58.36
CA ALA A 462 42.19 15.45 58.88
C ALA A 462 43.53 14.77 59.21
N GLU A 463 44.62 15.28 58.63
CA GLU A 463 45.97 14.85 58.99
C GLU A 463 46.30 15.27 60.43
N VAL A 464 46.70 14.31 61.25
CA VAL A 464 47.36 14.53 62.54
C VAL A 464 48.74 13.86 62.45
N VAL A 465 49.78 14.59 62.83
CA VAL A 465 51.18 14.27 62.50
C VAL A 465 51.89 13.58 63.68
N ALA A 466 52.63 12.50 63.37
CA ALA A 466 53.54 11.75 64.25
C ALA A 466 52.86 10.97 65.41
N ASP A 467 53.45 9.92 66.00
CA ASP A 467 54.83 9.39 65.86
C ASP A 467 54.88 7.84 66.09
N GLU A 468 56.09 7.26 66.19
CA GLU A 468 56.45 5.94 66.76
C GLU A 468 56.01 4.62 66.05
N GLN A 469 56.93 4.08 65.23
CA GLN A 469 57.70 2.81 65.43
C GLN A 469 57.00 1.45 65.75
N PRO A 470 57.68 0.28 65.57
CA PRO A 470 57.04 -0.92 64.99
C PRO A 470 56.74 -2.10 65.94
N ALA A 471 55.88 -3.02 65.47
CA ALA A 471 55.46 -4.26 66.14
C ALA A 471 55.16 -5.39 65.09
N PRO A 472 54.87 -6.66 65.44
CA PRO A 472 55.68 -7.79 64.92
C PRO A 472 54.89 -9.01 64.37
N ALA A 473 55.61 -10.10 64.06
CA ALA A 473 55.10 -11.48 63.94
C ALA A 473 55.14 -12.19 65.34
N PRO A 474 54.66 -13.46 65.56
CA PRO A 474 54.22 -14.51 64.62
C PRO A 474 52.98 -15.35 65.11
N ALA A 475 52.88 -16.63 64.66
CA ALA A 475 52.09 -17.78 65.17
C ALA A 475 50.57 -17.83 64.85
N ILE A 476 49.92 -18.93 64.37
CA ILE A 476 49.98 -20.42 64.61
C ILE A 476 49.08 -20.84 65.81
N GLU A 477 48.33 -21.96 65.83
CA GLU A 477 48.16 -23.14 64.93
C GLU A 477 46.78 -23.10 64.17
N GLU A 478 45.93 -24.10 63.84
CA GLU A 478 45.74 -25.56 64.07
C GLU A 478 45.29 -26.30 62.76
N GLN A 479 45.20 -27.64 62.78
CA GLN A 479 44.59 -28.56 61.77
C GLN A 479 43.90 -29.75 62.53
N PRO A 480 43.66 -31.01 62.05
CA PRO A 480 43.67 -31.68 60.72
C PRO A 480 42.38 -32.56 60.52
N PRO A 481 42.34 -33.73 59.82
CA PRO A 481 43.10 -34.33 58.68
C PRO A 481 42.16 -34.61 57.44
N GLY A 482 42.53 -35.28 56.33
CA GLY A 482 43.80 -35.85 55.81
C GLY A 482 43.58 -36.79 54.59
N GLU A 483 44.68 -37.34 54.04
CA GLU A 483 44.82 -38.40 52.99
C GLU A 483 44.53 -38.06 51.48
N GLU A 484 45.30 -38.55 50.48
CA GLU A 484 46.78 -38.72 50.35
C GLU A 484 47.27 -38.81 48.87
N HIS A 485 48.58 -39.04 48.67
CA HIS A 485 49.41 -38.92 47.42
C HIS A 485 49.61 -40.30 46.69
N PRO A 486 50.50 -40.57 45.67
CA PRO A 486 51.72 -39.87 45.14
C PRO A 486 51.87 -39.77 43.57
N ALA A 487 52.59 -38.77 42.99
CA ALA A 487 54.04 -38.66 42.60
C ALA A 487 54.43 -39.40 41.27
N VAL A 488 55.57 -39.20 40.55
CA VAL A 488 57.02 -39.04 40.91
C VAL A 488 57.85 -38.42 39.72
N ASP A 489 58.84 -37.52 40.00
CA ASP A 489 60.13 -37.18 39.29
C ASP A 489 60.26 -36.64 37.82
N MET A 490 61.35 -35.95 37.36
CA MET A 490 62.55 -35.27 37.97
C MET A 490 63.25 -34.27 36.98
N ASP A 491 64.02 -33.32 37.55
CA ASP A 491 65.29 -32.65 37.10
C ASP A 491 65.42 -31.55 36.01
N GLU A 492 66.53 -30.79 36.13
CA GLU A 492 66.94 -29.56 35.42
C GLU A 492 68.22 -29.72 34.54
N ASP A 493 68.61 -28.64 33.83
CA ASP A 493 69.97 -28.03 33.82
C ASP A 493 70.69 -27.80 32.45
N GLN A 494 71.34 -26.63 32.35
CA GLN A 494 72.48 -26.18 31.51
C GLN A 494 72.47 -26.19 29.95
N ALA A 495 73.46 -25.47 29.40
CA ALA A 495 73.81 -25.20 27.99
C ALA A 495 75.33 -24.88 27.91
N PRO A 496 75.98 -24.62 26.74
CA PRO A 496 75.58 -24.75 25.33
C PRO A 496 76.52 -25.69 24.52
N GLY A 497 76.37 -25.77 23.18
CA GLY A 497 77.28 -26.55 22.30
C GLY A 497 77.24 -26.16 20.82
N ASP A 498 78.34 -26.44 20.10
CA ASP A 498 78.63 -26.07 18.70
C ASP A 498 78.65 -27.31 17.76
N VAL A 499 78.80 -27.08 16.43
CA VAL A 499 79.37 -27.94 15.35
C VAL A 499 78.56 -27.91 14.04
N THR A 500 79.25 -27.57 12.93
CA THR A 500 78.88 -27.87 11.52
C THR A 500 80.06 -28.59 10.83
N PRO A 501 79.88 -29.39 9.75
CA PRO A 501 79.72 -28.89 8.36
C PRO A 501 78.63 -29.70 7.58
N GLN A 502 78.42 -29.67 6.24
CA GLN A 502 79.06 -29.00 5.08
C GLN A 502 77.90 -28.45 4.17
N GLY A 503 77.94 -28.11 2.86
CA GLY A 503 78.75 -28.44 1.68
C GLY A 503 78.11 -29.56 0.83
N THR A 504 77.95 -29.50 -0.50
CA THR A 504 78.40 -28.56 -1.58
C THR A 504 77.52 -28.81 -2.83
N GLU A 505 77.28 -27.98 -3.87
CA GLU A 505 77.54 -26.58 -4.27
C GLU A 505 76.75 -26.32 -5.61
N GLY A 506 76.59 -25.08 -6.09
CA GLY A 506 76.12 -24.84 -7.49
C GLY A 506 75.41 -23.49 -7.80
N GLU A 507 76.19 -22.49 -8.25
CA GLU A 507 75.76 -21.14 -8.73
C GLU A 507 75.85 -21.03 -10.29
N PRO A 508 75.66 -19.88 -11.01
CA PRO A 508 75.72 -18.47 -10.59
C PRO A 508 74.69 -17.44 -11.14
N GLU A 509 74.71 -16.27 -10.49
CA GLU A 509 74.56 -14.84 -10.92
C GLU A 509 74.05 -14.41 -12.32
N GLY A 510 73.52 -13.17 -12.42
CA GLY A 510 73.58 -12.42 -13.69
C GLY A 510 72.81 -11.09 -13.87
N ALA A 511 73.41 -9.97 -13.45
CA ALA A 511 73.36 -8.62 -14.08
C ALA A 511 72.05 -7.81 -14.35
N GLU A 512 72.00 -6.67 -13.66
CA GLU A 512 71.41 -5.34 -13.92
C GLU A 512 70.89 -4.84 -15.30
N LYS A 513 69.90 -3.92 -15.22
CA LYS A 513 69.68 -2.67 -16.00
C LYS A 513 69.63 -2.71 -17.55
N THR A 514 68.49 -2.29 -18.12
CA THR A 514 68.42 -1.07 -18.99
C THR A 514 66.98 -0.68 -19.38
N ALA A 515 66.78 0.61 -19.68
CA ALA A 515 65.75 1.15 -20.57
C ALA A 515 66.48 2.12 -21.53
N PRO A 516 66.06 2.29 -22.81
CA PRO A 516 65.04 3.31 -23.09
C PRO A 516 64.11 3.08 -24.31
N ASP A 517 62.88 3.60 -24.19
CA ASP A 517 62.18 4.59 -25.05
C ASP A 517 62.28 4.61 -26.61
N LEU A 518 61.18 5.08 -27.25
CA LEU A 518 61.00 5.52 -28.66
C LEU A 518 61.00 4.43 -29.77
N ARG A 519 60.22 4.51 -30.88
CA ARG A 519 59.15 5.42 -31.36
C ARG A 519 58.32 4.77 -32.50
N PHE A 520 57.00 5.06 -32.54
CA PHE A 520 56.09 5.20 -33.72
C PHE A 520 56.06 4.14 -34.86
N LEU A 521 54.84 3.68 -35.23
CA LEU A 521 54.26 3.97 -36.56
C LEU A 521 52.73 3.67 -36.69
N SER A 522 52.03 4.58 -37.36
CA SER A 522 50.80 4.43 -38.20
C SER A 522 49.66 3.42 -37.86
N SER A 523 48.54 3.98 -37.37
CA SER A 523 47.17 3.92 -37.94
C SER A 523 46.50 2.59 -38.40
N THR A 524 45.42 2.18 -37.68
CA THR A 524 44.14 1.59 -38.17
C THR A 524 44.14 0.25 -38.97
N PRO A 525 42.97 -0.42 -39.18
CA PRO A 525 41.62 -0.22 -38.64
C PRO A 525 41.06 -1.44 -37.85
N VAL A 526 39.79 -1.37 -37.44
CA VAL A 526 39.02 -2.51 -36.90
C VAL A 526 38.64 -3.48 -38.03
N PRO A 527 38.89 -4.80 -37.90
CA PRO A 527 38.35 -5.80 -38.81
C PRO A 527 36.93 -6.24 -38.39
N GLN A 528 35.96 -6.14 -39.29
CA GLN A 528 34.74 -6.96 -39.23
C GLN A 528 35.04 -8.33 -39.86
N GLY A 529 34.64 -9.43 -39.22
CA GLY A 529 34.92 -10.78 -39.71
C GLY A 529 34.00 -11.83 -39.09
N SER A 530 32.90 -12.12 -39.79
CA SER A 530 32.08 -13.36 -39.74
C SER A 530 32.31 -14.33 -38.57
N SER A 531 31.41 -14.31 -37.58
CA SER A 531 31.17 -15.45 -36.67
C SER A 531 29.87 -16.17 -37.03
N GLU A 532 29.97 -17.33 -37.68
CA GLU A 532 28.81 -18.20 -37.88
C GLU A 532 28.35 -18.77 -36.53
N VAL A 533 27.04 -18.67 -36.22
CA VAL A 533 26.46 -19.28 -35.02
C VAL A 533 25.40 -20.30 -35.45
N SER A 534 25.88 -21.47 -35.84
CA SER A 534 25.04 -22.64 -36.10
C SER A 534 24.45 -23.18 -34.79
N HIS A 535 23.13 -23.10 -34.62
CA HIS A 535 22.44 -23.70 -33.47
C HIS A 535 22.40 -25.23 -33.56
N SER A 536 23.38 -25.90 -32.94
CA SER A 536 23.35 -27.36 -32.73
C SER A 536 22.25 -27.76 -31.72
N VAL A 537 21.36 -28.65 -32.15
CA VAL A 537 20.27 -29.19 -31.35
C VAL A 537 20.77 -30.35 -30.49
N HIS A 538 20.47 -30.32 -29.18
CA HIS A 538 20.58 -31.50 -28.31
C HIS A 538 19.17 -32.02 -27.95
N PRO A 539 18.84 -33.30 -28.24
CA PRO A 539 17.51 -33.86 -28.01
C PRO A 539 17.34 -34.42 -26.58
N LEU A 540 16.10 -34.50 -26.12
CA LEU A 540 15.73 -35.23 -24.91
C LEU A 540 15.64 -36.73 -25.20
N SER A 541 16.53 -37.52 -24.60
CA SER A 541 16.51 -38.99 -24.67
C SER A 541 15.69 -39.63 -23.55
N SER A 542 14.83 -40.59 -23.89
CA SER A 542 14.03 -41.41 -22.96
C SER A 542 14.45 -42.90 -23.04
N THR A 543 13.74 -43.77 -22.31
CA THR A 543 13.83 -45.26 -22.29
C THR A 543 14.93 -45.87 -21.38
N PRO A 544 14.96 -47.21 -21.11
CA PRO A 544 13.95 -47.90 -20.28
C PRO A 544 14.52 -48.97 -19.31
N HIS A 545 13.71 -49.50 -18.37
CA HIS A 545 13.94 -50.84 -17.78
C HIS A 545 12.71 -51.47 -17.09
N SER A 546 12.83 -52.78 -16.80
CA SER A 546 11.87 -53.64 -16.08
C SER A 546 12.67 -54.63 -15.17
N GLU A 547 12.16 -55.67 -14.49
CA GLU A 547 10.84 -56.33 -14.53
C GLU A 547 10.37 -56.88 -13.16
N ARG A 548 10.76 -58.12 -12.80
CA ARG A 548 10.36 -58.90 -11.61
C ARG A 548 11.49 -59.89 -11.26
N PRO A 549 11.59 -60.49 -10.05
CA PRO A 549 10.64 -61.47 -9.47
C PRO A 549 10.17 -61.11 -8.04
N GLY A 550 9.30 -61.86 -7.34
CA GLY A 550 8.46 -62.98 -7.78
C GLY A 550 8.36 -64.13 -6.75
N THR A 551 7.32 -64.14 -5.91
CA THR A 551 6.89 -65.30 -5.10
C THR A 551 5.39 -65.24 -4.80
N MET A 552 4.78 -66.40 -4.51
CA MET A 552 3.34 -66.58 -4.29
C MET A 552 3.03 -66.93 -2.82
N THR A 553 1.79 -66.67 -2.39
CA THR A 553 0.93 -67.67 -1.73
C THR A 553 -0.54 -67.33 -1.98
N ASP A 554 -1.37 -68.38 -2.03
CA ASP A 554 -2.77 -68.32 -2.48
C ASP A 554 -3.78 -68.15 -1.32
N ILE A 555 -5.04 -67.80 -1.63
CA ILE A 555 -6.18 -68.73 -1.48
C ILE A 555 -7.50 -68.10 -1.99
N THR A 556 -8.08 -68.84 -2.93
CA THR A 556 -9.47 -68.95 -3.42
C THR A 556 -10.60 -68.46 -2.49
N THR A 557 -11.65 -67.81 -3.02
CA THR A 557 -13.03 -68.37 -3.17
C THR A 557 -14.13 -67.33 -3.48
N THR A 558 -15.00 -67.69 -4.41
CA THR A 558 -16.22 -67.00 -4.89
C THR A 558 -17.37 -66.97 -3.86
N ALA A 559 -18.14 -65.88 -3.79
CA ALA A 559 -19.55 -65.92 -3.34
C ALA A 559 -20.39 -64.73 -3.86
N THR A 560 -21.64 -65.00 -4.22
CA THR A 560 -22.70 -64.01 -4.50
C THR A 560 -23.55 -63.82 -3.23
N PRO A 561 -24.04 -62.62 -2.91
CA PRO A 561 -25.01 -62.43 -1.81
C PRO A 561 -26.44 -62.79 -2.25
N GLU A 562 -27.12 -63.59 -1.44
CA GLU A 562 -28.57 -63.88 -1.54
C GLU A 562 -29.37 -63.08 -0.48
N VAL A 563 -30.69 -63.17 -0.49
CA VAL A 563 -31.65 -62.26 0.16
C VAL A 563 -32.19 -62.84 1.50
N THR A 564 -32.92 -62.01 2.26
CA THR A 564 -33.83 -62.27 3.43
C THR A 564 -33.29 -61.92 4.83
N GLU A 565 -34.10 -61.44 5.80
CA GLU A 565 -35.32 -60.57 5.77
C GLU A 565 -35.64 -60.07 7.22
N VAL A 566 -36.37 -58.94 7.37
CA VAL A 566 -37.02 -58.38 8.61
C VAL A 566 -36.12 -58.13 9.86
N THR A 567 -36.48 -57.29 10.87
CA THR A 567 -37.76 -56.67 11.29
C THR A 567 -37.62 -55.18 11.71
N GLU A 568 -38.76 -54.50 11.94
CA GLU A 568 -38.89 -53.06 12.24
C GLU A 568 -38.46 -52.62 13.67
N THR A 569 -38.23 -51.33 13.94
CA THR A 569 -39.30 -50.38 14.39
C THR A 569 -38.94 -48.90 14.20
N ALA A 570 -39.95 -48.05 13.96
CA ALA A 570 -39.85 -46.59 13.78
C ALA A 570 -40.68 -45.81 14.84
N PRO A 571 -40.52 -44.48 15.01
CA PRO A 571 -41.21 -43.46 14.18
C PRO A 571 -40.26 -42.36 13.63
N ALA A 572 -40.45 -41.70 12.47
CA ALA A 572 -41.57 -40.90 11.92
C ALA A 572 -41.68 -39.46 12.53
N LYS A 573 -41.93 -38.36 11.78
CA LYS A 573 -42.31 -38.16 10.36
C LYS A 573 -42.21 -36.68 9.90
N LYS A 574 -42.30 -36.45 8.57
CA LYS A 574 -42.59 -35.20 7.78
C LYS A 574 -41.39 -34.48 7.13
N ALA A 575 -41.50 -33.91 5.92
CA ALA A 575 -42.44 -34.18 4.81
C ALA A 575 -41.91 -33.55 3.49
N THR A 576 -41.68 -34.35 2.44
CA THR A 576 -41.23 -33.88 1.12
C THR A 576 -42.39 -33.89 0.12
N ARG A 577 -42.45 -32.93 -0.82
CA ARG A 577 -43.45 -32.94 -1.92
C ARG A 577 -42.76 -32.97 -3.29
N THR A 578 -43.04 -34.02 -4.06
CA THR A 578 -42.39 -34.34 -5.33
C THR A 578 -43.09 -33.70 -6.55
N LYS A 579 -42.42 -33.71 -7.70
CA LYS A 579 -43.06 -33.79 -9.03
C LYS A 579 -42.23 -34.66 -9.97
N ALA A 580 -42.90 -35.34 -10.91
CA ALA A 580 -42.38 -36.51 -11.61
C ALA A 580 -41.74 -36.20 -12.97
N VAL A 581 -40.94 -37.15 -13.47
CA VAL A 581 -40.38 -37.21 -14.83
C VAL A 581 -40.95 -38.42 -15.55
N ALA A 582 -41.41 -38.26 -16.79
CA ALA A 582 -41.90 -39.34 -17.65
C ALA A 582 -41.07 -39.45 -18.94
N LYS A 583 -40.83 -40.67 -19.43
CA LYS A 583 -40.00 -40.96 -20.62
C LYS A 583 -40.84 -40.92 -21.91
N LYS A 584 -40.23 -40.50 -23.02
CA LYS A 584 -40.55 -41.02 -24.37
C LYS A 584 -39.30 -41.04 -25.27
N ALA A 585 -39.29 -41.94 -26.25
CA ALA A 585 -38.15 -42.27 -27.11
C ALA A 585 -38.05 -41.37 -28.38
N PRO A 586 -36.91 -41.36 -29.12
CA PRO A 586 -36.55 -40.28 -30.06
C PRO A 586 -36.80 -40.59 -31.55
N ALA A 587 -36.81 -39.54 -32.39
CA ALA A 587 -36.72 -39.66 -33.85
C ALA A 587 -36.06 -38.44 -34.55
N ALA A 588 -35.09 -38.73 -35.44
CA ALA A 588 -34.62 -38.00 -36.64
C ALA A 588 -34.33 -36.47 -36.66
N LYS A 589 -33.07 -36.14 -37.03
CA LYS A 589 -32.56 -35.09 -37.97
C LYS A 589 -33.19 -33.67 -37.92
N LYS A 590 -32.44 -32.55 -37.90
CA LYS A 590 -31.29 -32.19 -38.77
C LYS A 590 -30.50 -30.99 -38.16
N VAL A 591 -29.34 -30.64 -38.73
CA VAL A 591 -28.41 -29.61 -38.22
C VAL A 591 -28.56 -28.26 -38.95
N ILE A 592 -28.50 -27.12 -38.23
CA ILE A 592 -27.68 -25.91 -38.50
C ILE A 592 -27.94 -24.79 -37.46
N GLU A 593 -26.82 -24.19 -36.99
CA GLU A 593 -26.56 -22.89 -36.30
C GLU A 593 -27.56 -22.22 -35.31
N PRO A 594 -27.09 -21.79 -34.12
CA PRO A 594 -27.86 -20.97 -33.19
C PRO A 594 -27.61 -19.45 -33.36
N THR A 595 -28.61 -18.72 -33.88
CA THR A 595 -28.63 -17.24 -33.84
C THR A 595 -28.88 -16.70 -32.43
N LYS A 596 -28.36 -15.50 -32.13
CA LYS A 596 -28.47 -14.85 -30.81
C LYS A 596 -29.89 -14.39 -30.48
N VAL A 597 -30.18 -14.31 -29.18
CA VAL A 597 -31.42 -13.79 -28.60
C VAL A 597 -31.69 -12.35 -29.06
N SER A 598 -32.90 -12.11 -29.57
CA SER A 598 -33.44 -10.78 -29.88
C SER A 598 -33.98 -10.04 -28.65
N LYS A 599 -34.00 -8.71 -28.71
CA LYS A 599 -35.11 -7.92 -28.14
C LYS A 599 -35.71 -7.04 -29.23
N ARG A 600 -37.05 -6.98 -29.28
CA ARG A 600 -37.86 -6.42 -30.37
C ARG A 600 -38.96 -5.51 -29.80
N ARG A 601 -39.10 -4.31 -30.39
CA ARG A 601 -40.28 -3.41 -30.43
C ARG A 601 -39.84 -2.18 -31.24
N GLU A 602 -40.00 -2.08 -32.56
CA GLU A 602 -41.24 -2.20 -33.36
C GLU A 602 -42.37 -1.31 -32.80
N VAL A 603 -43.07 -0.48 -33.60
CA VAL A 603 -43.18 -0.37 -35.08
C VAL A 603 -43.32 1.11 -35.49
N VAL A 604 -42.90 1.49 -36.71
CA VAL A 604 -43.66 2.25 -37.73
C VAL A 604 -42.83 2.28 -39.03
N ALA A 605 -43.47 2.16 -40.19
CA ALA A 605 -42.85 2.23 -41.53
C ALA A 605 -42.77 3.71 -42.01
N GLU A 606 -42.13 4.10 -43.12
CA GLU A 606 -41.81 3.39 -44.37
C GLU A 606 -40.66 4.09 -45.15
N LYS A 607 -40.30 3.56 -46.32
CA LYS A 607 -39.46 4.16 -47.38
C LYS A 607 -37.99 4.41 -47.02
N ALA A 608 -37.25 3.31 -46.96
CA ALA A 608 -35.83 3.34 -47.30
C ALA A 608 -35.64 3.66 -48.80
N VAL A 609 -34.70 4.55 -49.12
CA VAL A 609 -34.04 4.60 -50.43
C VAL A 609 -32.73 3.84 -50.29
N GLU A 610 -32.55 2.74 -51.02
CA GLU A 610 -31.31 1.96 -50.97
C GLU A 610 -30.13 2.76 -51.55
N THR A 611 -29.24 3.25 -50.68
CA THR A 611 -27.90 3.68 -51.08
C THR A 611 -26.91 2.56 -50.74
N LYS A 612 -26.51 1.79 -51.77
CA LYS A 612 -25.49 0.74 -51.61
C LYS A 612 -24.18 1.35 -51.10
N ALA A 613 -23.78 0.96 -49.89
CA ALA A 613 -22.48 1.33 -49.33
C ALA A 613 -21.36 0.79 -50.24
N LYS A 614 -20.53 1.67 -50.78
CA LYS A 614 -19.36 1.29 -51.59
C LYS A 614 -18.25 0.79 -50.65
N ALA A 615 -17.53 -0.24 -51.08
CA ALA A 615 -16.35 -0.72 -50.37
C ALA A 615 -15.15 0.22 -50.58
N ASP A 616 -14.32 0.38 -49.56
CA ASP A 616 -13.12 1.21 -49.60
C ASP A 616 -12.21 0.78 -50.76
N THR A 617 -11.76 1.75 -51.57
CA THR A 617 -11.10 1.48 -52.86
C THR A 617 -9.78 2.23 -52.95
N GLN A 618 -8.68 1.50 -53.18
CA GLN A 618 -7.37 2.09 -53.47
C GLN A 618 -7.33 2.67 -54.88
N LYS A 619 -6.81 3.89 -55.02
CA LYS A 619 -6.71 4.64 -56.30
C LYS A 619 -5.41 5.42 -56.37
N VAL A 620 -4.94 5.69 -57.58
CA VAL A 620 -3.97 6.75 -57.83
C VAL A 620 -4.74 8.06 -58.06
N ILE A 621 -4.25 9.17 -57.50
CA ILE A 621 -4.92 10.47 -57.47
C ILE A 621 -3.86 11.57 -57.69
N PRO A 622 -4.05 12.50 -58.63
CA PRO A 622 -3.18 13.67 -58.78
C PRO A 622 -3.13 14.49 -57.48
N ILE A 623 -1.93 14.92 -57.05
CA ILE A 623 -1.77 15.56 -55.74
C ILE A 623 -2.57 16.87 -55.63
N ASP A 624 -2.76 17.59 -56.75
CA ASP A 624 -3.57 18.82 -56.82
C ASP A 624 -5.08 18.60 -56.66
N ARG A 625 -5.52 17.35 -56.50
CA ARG A 625 -6.91 16.99 -56.12
C ARG A 625 -7.02 16.56 -54.65
N ILE A 626 -5.95 16.68 -53.86
CA ILE A 626 -5.86 16.23 -52.47
C ILE A 626 -5.61 17.44 -51.55
N ASP A 627 -6.54 17.67 -50.63
CA ASP A 627 -6.57 18.76 -49.64
C ASP A 627 -6.36 18.27 -48.20
N ARG A 628 -5.80 19.13 -47.36
CA ARG A 628 -5.73 18.93 -45.89
C ARG A 628 -7.13 19.01 -45.29
N ASP A 629 -7.46 18.13 -44.33
CA ASP A 629 -8.62 18.33 -43.46
C ASP A 629 -8.22 19.36 -42.38
N PRO A 630 -8.91 20.52 -42.24
CA PRO A 630 -8.51 21.53 -41.27
C PRO A 630 -8.59 21.03 -39.83
N ASN A 631 -9.36 19.97 -39.56
CA ASN A 631 -9.56 19.40 -38.23
C ASN A 631 -8.56 18.28 -37.89
N GLN A 632 -7.41 18.21 -38.58
CA GLN A 632 -6.37 17.23 -38.23
C GLN A 632 -5.84 17.52 -36.81
N PRO A 633 -5.82 16.54 -35.89
CA PRO A 633 -5.43 16.72 -34.48
C PRO A 633 -3.94 17.07 -34.27
N ARG A 634 -3.18 17.14 -35.35
CA ARG A 634 -1.78 17.50 -35.38
C ARG A 634 -1.57 18.61 -36.41
N GLU A 635 -0.86 19.64 -35.99
CA GLU A 635 -0.62 20.86 -36.77
C GLU A 635 0.88 21.02 -37.05
N LEU A 636 1.72 20.60 -36.10
CA LEU A 636 3.17 20.81 -36.13
C LEU A 636 3.92 19.60 -36.74
N PHE A 637 4.88 19.91 -37.61
CA PHE A 637 5.71 18.94 -38.31
C PHE A 637 7.17 19.38 -38.31
N ASP A 638 8.06 18.48 -37.91
CA ASP A 638 9.51 18.66 -37.96
C ASP A 638 9.98 18.68 -39.42
N GLN A 639 10.51 19.82 -39.86
CA GLN A 639 10.90 20.08 -41.24
C GLN A 639 12.05 19.17 -41.72
N ALA A 640 13.04 18.87 -40.87
CA ALA A 640 14.14 17.99 -41.25
C ALA A 640 13.65 16.55 -41.49
N LYS A 641 12.76 16.04 -40.60
CA LYS A 641 12.09 14.74 -40.77
C LYS A 641 11.00 14.73 -41.87
N LEU A 642 10.75 15.87 -42.50
CA LEU A 642 9.85 16.03 -43.64
C LEU A 642 10.64 16.03 -44.95
N GLU A 643 11.81 16.67 -44.95
CA GLU A 643 12.78 16.68 -46.05
C GLU A 643 13.49 15.33 -46.23
N GLU A 644 13.82 14.63 -45.14
CA GLU A 644 14.30 13.24 -45.15
C GLU A 644 13.29 12.31 -45.86
N LEU A 645 12.02 12.41 -45.48
CA LEU A 645 10.94 11.63 -46.09
C LEU A 645 10.70 12.03 -47.55
N ALA A 646 10.85 13.32 -47.89
CA ALA A 646 10.78 13.79 -49.27
C ALA A 646 11.96 13.27 -50.12
N GLY A 647 13.16 13.17 -49.55
CA GLY A 647 14.33 12.54 -50.19
C GLY A 647 14.06 11.07 -50.51
N SER A 648 13.66 10.29 -49.51
CA SER A 648 13.26 8.89 -49.69
C SER A 648 12.13 8.72 -50.72
N MET A 649 11.17 9.66 -50.78
CA MET A 649 10.11 9.65 -51.80
C MET A 649 10.55 10.05 -53.22
N ARG A 650 11.66 10.80 -53.38
CA ARG A 650 12.26 11.04 -54.72
C ARG A 650 12.95 9.79 -55.25
N GLU A 651 13.57 9.01 -54.38
CA GLU A 651 14.34 7.81 -54.76
C GLU A 651 13.47 6.55 -54.90
N LEU A 652 12.54 6.33 -53.96
CA LEU A 652 11.76 5.08 -53.84
C LEU A 652 10.26 5.26 -54.12
N GLY A 653 9.80 6.50 -54.36
CA GLY A 653 8.38 6.80 -54.54
C GLY A 653 7.55 6.60 -53.27
N GLN A 654 6.23 6.48 -53.44
CA GLN A 654 5.30 6.34 -52.32
C GLN A 654 5.09 4.87 -51.93
N LEU A 655 5.94 4.35 -51.04
CA LEU A 655 5.88 2.96 -50.54
C LEU A 655 4.61 2.59 -49.75
N GLN A 656 3.83 3.57 -49.27
CA GLN A 656 2.63 3.35 -48.43
C GLN A 656 1.51 4.34 -48.76
N PRO A 657 0.25 3.88 -48.96
CA PRO A 657 -0.87 4.75 -49.28
C PRO A 657 -1.20 5.76 -48.16
N ILE A 658 -1.91 6.82 -48.51
CA ILE A 658 -2.63 7.69 -47.56
C ILE A 658 -4.12 7.32 -47.52
N SER A 659 -4.86 7.73 -46.48
CA SER A 659 -6.32 7.53 -46.42
C SER A 659 -7.03 8.84 -46.69
N VAL A 660 -8.02 8.84 -47.59
CA VAL A 660 -8.75 10.05 -48.02
C VAL A 660 -10.27 9.85 -48.02
N ARG A 661 -11.02 10.91 -47.73
CA ARG A 661 -12.45 11.04 -48.06
C ARG A 661 -12.55 11.62 -49.47
N TYR A 662 -13.52 11.19 -50.27
CA TYR A 662 -13.95 11.96 -51.45
C TYR A 662 -15.10 12.87 -51.06
N ASP A 663 -14.96 14.18 -51.23
CA ASP A 663 -16.07 15.11 -51.09
C ASP A 663 -16.84 15.22 -52.41
N THR A 664 -18.14 14.93 -52.36
CA THR A 664 -19.05 15.02 -53.50
C THR A 664 -19.40 16.45 -53.89
N GLY A 665 -19.28 17.42 -52.97
CA GLY A 665 -19.56 18.84 -53.23
C GLY A 665 -18.44 19.49 -54.04
N THR A 666 -17.23 19.54 -53.49
CA THR A 666 -16.05 20.13 -54.17
C THR A 666 -15.45 19.23 -55.26
N ARG A 667 -15.80 17.93 -55.29
CA ARG A 667 -15.20 16.90 -56.15
C ARG A 667 -13.69 16.67 -55.92
N ARG A 668 -13.19 17.04 -54.74
CA ARG A 668 -11.78 16.86 -54.32
C ARG A 668 -11.69 15.82 -53.20
N TYR A 669 -10.47 15.43 -52.85
CA TYR A 669 -10.18 14.44 -51.81
C TYR A 669 -9.63 15.11 -50.56
N THR A 670 -10.18 14.83 -49.38
CA THR A 670 -9.65 15.34 -48.11
C THR A 670 -8.85 14.28 -47.38
N ILE A 671 -7.66 14.61 -46.88
CA ILE A 671 -6.78 13.69 -46.14
C ILE A 671 -7.38 13.35 -44.78
N ILE A 672 -7.62 12.05 -44.55
CA ILE A 672 -8.00 11.50 -43.24
C ILE A 672 -6.74 11.06 -42.47
N MET A 673 -5.81 10.36 -43.12
CA MET A 673 -4.57 9.87 -42.48
C MET A 673 -3.37 9.98 -43.44
N GLY A 674 -2.20 10.24 -42.87
CA GLY A 674 -0.93 10.28 -43.62
C GLY A 674 -0.53 11.66 -44.16
N GLU A 675 -0.92 12.78 -43.53
CA GLU A 675 -0.58 14.13 -44.00
C GLU A 675 0.93 14.34 -44.23
N ARG A 676 1.81 13.78 -43.37
CA ARG A 676 3.28 13.78 -43.58
C ARG A 676 3.69 13.23 -44.95
N ARG A 677 3.02 12.18 -45.44
CA ARG A 677 3.31 11.58 -46.75
C ARG A 677 2.87 12.48 -47.90
N TRP A 678 1.75 13.17 -47.77
CA TRP A 678 1.27 14.14 -48.77
C TRP A 678 2.15 15.40 -48.82
N ARG A 679 2.55 15.94 -47.66
CA ARG A 679 3.51 17.05 -47.59
C ARG A 679 4.85 16.62 -48.21
N ALA A 680 5.41 15.48 -47.81
CA ALA A 680 6.66 14.96 -48.37
C ALA A 680 6.58 14.69 -49.88
N ALA A 681 5.48 14.13 -50.38
CA ALA A 681 5.27 13.92 -51.82
C ALA A 681 5.26 15.23 -52.63
N LYS A 682 4.69 16.31 -52.09
CA LYS A 682 4.80 17.66 -52.68
C LYS A 682 6.26 18.17 -52.73
N MET A 683 7.02 18.02 -51.63
CA MET A 683 8.46 18.36 -51.59
C MET A 683 9.37 17.38 -52.36
N ALA A 684 8.84 16.23 -52.77
CA ALA A 684 9.48 15.30 -53.69
C ALA A 684 9.17 15.61 -55.17
N GLY A 685 8.22 16.51 -55.46
CA GLY A 685 7.80 16.83 -56.83
C GLY A 685 6.99 15.72 -57.51
N LEU A 686 6.37 14.82 -56.75
CA LEU A 686 5.51 13.77 -57.30
C LEU A 686 4.22 14.37 -57.87
N SER A 687 3.80 13.92 -59.05
CA SER A 687 2.56 14.38 -59.71
C SER A 687 1.30 13.70 -59.16
N GLU A 688 1.42 12.44 -58.74
CA GLU A 688 0.31 11.61 -58.27
C GLU A 688 0.67 10.84 -56.99
N MET A 689 -0.35 10.48 -56.22
CA MET A 689 -0.23 9.66 -55.01
C MET A 689 -1.23 8.50 -55.04
N THR A 690 -0.82 7.38 -54.45
CA THR A 690 -1.69 6.26 -54.13
C THR A 690 -2.42 6.51 -52.82
N ALA A 691 -3.74 6.40 -52.83
CA ALA A 691 -4.61 6.67 -51.69
C ALA A 691 -5.73 5.63 -51.57
N LEU A 692 -6.08 5.26 -50.34
CA LEU A 692 -7.27 4.49 -50.01
C LEU A 692 -8.45 5.46 -49.82
N VAL A 693 -9.45 5.39 -50.71
CA VAL A 693 -10.66 6.19 -50.61
C VAL A 693 -11.63 5.50 -49.64
N LEU A 694 -11.83 6.11 -48.47
CA LEU A 694 -12.75 5.62 -47.45
C LEU A 694 -14.18 6.08 -47.74
N HIS A 695 -15.10 5.14 -47.89
CA HIS A 695 -16.51 5.39 -48.18
C HIS A 695 -17.33 5.37 -46.89
N GLY A 696 -18.14 6.43 -46.68
CA GLY A 696 -18.91 6.62 -45.44
C GLY A 696 -18.19 7.45 -44.37
N ALA A 697 -16.98 7.93 -44.62
CA ALA A 697 -16.40 9.05 -43.88
C ALA A 697 -17.16 10.35 -44.22
N VAL A 698 -17.74 11.02 -43.24
CA VAL A 698 -18.46 12.30 -43.38
C VAL A 698 -17.59 13.43 -42.81
N GLY A 699 -17.62 14.63 -43.41
CA GLY A 699 -16.94 15.80 -42.85
C GLY A 699 -17.50 16.18 -41.48
N GLY A 700 -16.63 16.49 -40.51
CA GLY A 700 -17.04 16.85 -39.14
C GLY A 700 -17.70 15.74 -38.32
N SER A 701 -17.77 14.49 -38.81
CA SER A 701 -18.30 13.36 -38.02
C SER A 701 -17.36 13.06 -36.84
N ARG A 702 -17.94 12.85 -35.65
CA ARG A 702 -17.19 12.45 -34.45
C ARG A 702 -16.44 11.13 -34.64
N GLU A 703 -16.99 10.21 -35.45
CA GLU A 703 -16.38 8.93 -35.81
C GLU A 703 -15.17 9.09 -36.75
N LEU A 704 -15.05 10.24 -37.44
CA LEU A 704 -13.86 10.61 -38.20
C LEU A 704 -12.77 11.15 -37.27
N LEU A 705 -13.11 12.14 -36.43
CA LEU A 705 -12.21 12.72 -35.44
C LEU A 705 -11.64 11.63 -34.51
N ALA A 706 -12.50 10.71 -34.06
CA ALA A 706 -12.14 9.50 -33.32
C ALA A 706 -11.01 8.69 -33.98
N LYS A 707 -11.09 8.48 -35.30
CA LYS A 707 -10.07 7.73 -36.06
C LYS A 707 -8.80 8.56 -36.26
N GLN A 708 -8.92 9.87 -36.53
CA GLN A 708 -7.77 10.78 -36.69
C GLN A 708 -6.96 10.88 -35.39
N VAL A 709 -7.63 11.03 -34.24
CA VAL A 709 -6.98 11.09 -32.93
C VAL A 709 -6.34 9.75 -32.58
N ALA A 710 -7.07 8.64 -32.68
CA ALA A 710 -6.56 7.31 -32.33
C ALA A 710 -5.36 6.84 -33.19
N GLU A 711 -5.18 7.40 -34.40
CA GLU A 711 -4.04 7.11 -35.28
C GLU A 711 -2.79 7.98 -34.99
N ASN A 712 -2.95 9.12 -34.30
CA ASN A 712 -1.84 10.01 -33.94
C ASN A 712 -1.43 9.92 -32.46
N VAL A 713 -2.34 9.53 -31.56
CA VAL A 713 -2.04 9.32 -30.13
C VAL A 713 -0.94 8.28 -29.94
N GLY A 714 0.07 8.63 -29.16
CA GLY A 714 1.24 7.77 -28.93
C GLY A 714 2.28 7.75 -30.05
N ARG A 715 2.15 8.58 -31.10
CA ARG A 715 3.30 8.88 -31.99
C ARG A 715 4.34 9.72 -31.24
N ALA A 716 5.61 9.49 -31.54
CA ALA A 716 6.74 10.23 -30.96
C ALA A 716 6.82 11.72 -31.39
N ASP A 717 5.95 12.14 -32.30
CA ASP A 717 5.93 13.47 -32.92
C ASP A 717 4.54 14.14 -32.89
N MET A 718 3.67 13.77 -31.93
CA MET A 718 2.50 14.55 -31.51
C MET A 718 2.75 15.13 -30.11
N THR A 719 2.54 16.43 -29.94
CA THR A 719 2.89 17.15 -28.71
C THR A 719 1.90 16.88 -27.56
N ALA A 720 2.33 17.19 -26.33
CA ALA A 720 1.51 17.09 -25.13
C ALA A 720 0.20 17.91 -25.23
N MET A 721 0.25 19.06 -25.89
CA MET A 721 -0.90 19.96 -26.08
C MET A 721 -1.80 19.53 -27.24
N GLU A 722 -1.25 18.94 -28.31
CA GLU A 722 -2.05 18.30 -29.35
C GLU A 722 -2.82 17.09 -28.80
N GLU A 723 -2.21 16.24 -27.95
CA GLU A 723 -2.95 15.17 -27.24
C GLU A 723 -4.08 15.75 -26.36
N ALA A 724 -3.80 16.85 -25.63
CA ALA A 724 -4.76 17.50 -24.74
C ALA A 724 -5.98 18.07 -25.49
N LYS A 725 -5.74 18.87 -26.55
CA LYS A 725 -6.79 19.41 -27.43
C LYS A 725 -7.61 18.27 -28.05
N SER A 726 -6.94 17.29 -28.66
CA SER A 726 -7.56 16.11 -29.29
C SER A 726 -8.54 15.37 -28.38
N PHE A 727 -8.14 15.10 -27.13
CA PHE A 727 -9.01 14.43 -26.17
C PHE A 727 -10.18 15.33 -25.72
N LYS A 728 -9.95 16.64 -25.57
CA LYS A 728 -11.01 17.59 -25.23
C LYS A 728 -12.04 17.76 -26.35
N ASP A 729 -11.60 17.69 -27.61
CA ASP A 729 -12.51 17.79 -28.76
C ASP A 729 -13.30 16.49 -29.00
N LEU A 730 -12.74 15.32 -28.65
CA LEU A 730 -13.53 14.08 -28.54
C LEU A 730 -14.56 14.13 -27.40
N GLU A 731 -14.21 14.75 -26.26
CA GLU A 731 -15.15 14.95 -25.15
C GLU A 731 -16.31 15.88 -25.56
N LYS A 732 -16.00 17.02 -26.22
CA LYS A 732 -17.01 17.91 -26.84
C LYS A 732 -17.88 17.17 -27.86
N ALA A 733 -17.30 16.24 -28.63
CA ALA A 733 -18.01 15.41 -29.60
C ALA A 733 -18.84 14.26 -28.98
N GLY A 734 -18.93 14.21 -27.64
CA GLY A 734 -19.81 13.31 -26.90
C GLY A 734 -19.24 11.93 -26.60
N TYR A 735 -17.92 11.75 -26.63
CA TYR A 735 -17.26 10.55 -26.10
C TYR A 735 -16.89 10.72 -24.62
N THR A 736 -17.11 9.69 -23.80
CA THR A 736 -16.62 9.71 -22.41
C THR A 736 -15.11 9.48 -22.32
N ILE A 737 -14.47 9.97 -21.25
CA ILE A 737 -13.03 9.76 -20.99
C ILE A 737 -12.65 8.26 -21.00
N GLU A 738 -13.54 7.37 -20.56
CA GLU A 738 -13.34 5.91 -20.63
C GLU A 738 -13.33 5.38 -22.07
N GLU A 739 -14.20 5.90 -22.94
CA GLU A 739 -14.28 5.51 -24.35
C GLU A 739 -13.09 6.06 -25.14
N ILE A 740 -12.70 7.31 -24.89
CA ILE A 740 -11.48 7.93 -25.47
C ILE A 740 -10.25 7.11 -25.10
N GLY A 741 -10.08 6.75 -23.82
CA GLY A 741 -8.97 5.90 -23.36
C GLY A 741 -8.96 4.54 -24.03
N ARG A 742 -10.12 3.84 -24.03
CA ARG A 742 -10.28 2.53 -24.68
C ARG A 742 -9.98 2.57 -26.18
N MET A 743 -10.38 3.64 -26.86
CA MET A 743 -10.21 3.83 -28.30
C MET A 743 -8.77 4.16 -28.69
N CYS A 744 -8.07 4.96 -27.86
CA CYS A 744 -6.70 5.41 -28.14
C CYS A 744 -5.61 4.56 -27.44
N GLY A 745 -5.98 3.43 -26.81
CA GLY A 745 -5.04 2.55 -26.11
C GLY A 745 -4.40 3.15 -24.84
N LYS A 746 -5.08 4.11 -24.19
CA LYS A 746 -4.60 4.82 -22.98
C LYS A 746 -5.48 4.52 -21.77
N SER A 747 -4.96 4.71 -20.56
CA SER A 747 -5.80 4.66 -19.35
C SER A 747 -6.71 5.90 -19.28
N PRO A 748 -7.91 5.80 -18.67
CA PRO A 748 -8.78 6.98 -18.47
C PRO A 748 -8.08 8.09 -17.66
N ALA A 749 -7.20 7.71 -16.72
CA ALA A 749 -6.38 8.65 -15.96
C ALA A 749 -5.39 9.43 -16.85
N TYR A 750 -4.75 8.78 -17.83
CA TYR A 750 -3.87 9.47 -18.79
C TYR A 750 -4.64 10.49 -19.63
N VAL A 751 -5.85 10.13 -20.08
CA VAL A 751 -6.71 11.03 -20.86
C VAL A 751 -7.13 12.23 -20.00
N GLY A 752 -7.54 12.02 -18.75
CA GLY A 752 -7.84 13.09 -17.80
C GLY A 752 -6.65 14.02 -17.55
N TRP A 753 -5.48 13.48 -17.20
CA TRP A 753 -4.26 14.26 -16.97
C TRP A 753 -3.79 15.03 -18.21
N ARG A 754 -4.08 14.54 -19.42
CA ARG A 754 -3.83 15.29 -20.65
C ARG A 754 -4.81 16.43 -20.83
N ILE A 755 -6.12 16.20 -20.64
CA ILE A 755 -7.14 17.26 -20.70
C ILE A 755 -6.87 18.36 -19.66
N ASP A 756 -6.38 18.00 -18.47
CA ASP A 756 -5.97 18.95 -17.43
C ASP A 756 -4.94 19.99 -17.92
N LEU A 757 -4.05 19.65 -18.86
CA LEU A 757 -3.03 20.59 -19.37
C LEU A 757 -3.65 21.82 -20.07
N LEU A 758 -4.91 21.76 -20.50
CA LEU A 758 -5.63 22.90 -21.06
C LEU A 758 -6.03 23.95 -20.00
N LYS A 759 -5.79 23.68 -18.70
CA LYS A 759 -5.96 24.64 -17.60
C LYS A 759 -4.71 25.50 -17.36
N LEU A 760 -3.64 25.28 -18.13
CA LEU A 760 -2.44 26.10 -18.09
C LEU A 760 -2.69 27.47 -18.72
N CYS A 761 -2.16 28.54 -18.13
CA CYS A 761 -2.08 29.85 -18.78
C CYS A 761 -1.19 29.78 -20.04
N ASP A 762 -1.41 30.71 -20.97
CA ASP A 762 -0.80 30.65 -22.30
C ASP A 762 0.74 30.59 -22.24
N SER A 763 1.36 31.37 -21.35
CA SER A 763 2.82 31.34 -21.12
C SER A 763 3.33 29.96 -20.66
N ALA A 764 2.55 29.22 -19.87
CA ALA A 764 2.91 27.88 -19.42
C ALA A 764 2.61 26.79 -20.48
N GLN A 765 1.57 26.98 -21.31
CA GLN A 765 1.36 26.17 -22.51
C GLN A 765 2.52 26.34 -23.50
N ASP A 766 2.99 27.58 -23.69
CA ASP A 766 4.12 27.94 -24.55
C ASP A 766 5.44 27.31 -24.05
N ALA A 767 5.70 27.38 -22.75
CA ALA A 767 6.86 26.75 -22.13
C ALA A 767 6.84 25.21 -22.26
N LEU A 768 5.66 24.59 -22.14
CA LEU A 768 5.47 23.16 -22.36
C LEU A 768 5.66 22.78 -23.84
N ALA A 769 5.12 23.58 -24.77
CA ALA A 769 5.25 23.36 -26.22
C ALA A 769 6.71 23.49 -26.70
N LYS A 770 7.46 24.44 -26.13
CA LYS A 770 8.90 24.66 -26.39
C LYS A 770 9.81 23.64 -25.68
N GLY A 771 9.24 22.69 -24.93
CA GLY A 771 9.98 21.69 -24.15
C GLY A 771 10.73 22.24 -22.94
N LEU A 772 10.54 23.52 -22.60
CA LEU A 772 11.15 24.18 -21.45
C LEU A 772 10.54 23.71 -20.13
N LEU A 773 9.23 23.37 -20.13
CA LEU A 773 8.53 22.85 -18.96
C LEU A 773 8.19 21.36 -19.14
N GLY A 774 8.68 20.51 -18.23
CA GLY A 774 8.43 19.07 -18.28
C GLY A 774 6.95 18.69 -18.07
N VAL A 775 6.42 17.78 -18.89
CA VAL A 775 5.00 17.34 -18.92
C VAL A 775 4.41 17.04 -17.54
N ASN A 776 5.13 16.27 -16.70
CA ASN A 776 4.63 15.87 -15.37
C ASN A 776 4.48 17.08 -14.43
N LEU A 777 5.40 18.04 -14.53
CA LEU A 777 5.41 19.26 -13.74
C LEU A 777 4.35 20.26 -14.26
N ALA A 778 4.12 20.28 -15.57
CA ALA A 778 3.02 21.02 -16.19
C ALA A 778 1.64 20.52 -15.71
N TRP A 779 1.44 19.20 -15.56
CA TRP A 779 0.18 18.67 -14.99
C TRP A 779 -0.03 19.12 -13.54
N TYR A 780 1.02 19.21 -12.74
CA TYR A 780 0.92 19.79 -11.40
C TYR A 780 0.63 21.29 -11.43
N ALA A 781 1.28 22.04 -12.32
CA ALA A 781 1.05 23.48 -12.45
C ALA A 781 -0.40 23.79 -12.89
N ALA A 782 -0.98 22.96 -13.76
CA ALA A 782 -2.37 23.08 -14.25
C ALA A 782 -3.47 22.95 -13.17
N GLN A 783 -3.09 22.60 -11.93
CA GLN A 783 -4.00 22.56 -10.77
C GLN A 783 -3.98 23.85 -9.95
N LEU A 784 -3.05 24.79 -10.23
CA LEU A 784 -2.95 26.09 -9.57
C LEU A 784 -3.84 27.15 -10.22
N SER A 785 -4.19 28.18 -9.46
CA SER A 785 -4.75 29.42 -10.01
C SER A 785 -3.78 30.09 -11.00
N PRO A 786 -4.26 30.83 -12.03
CA PRO A 786 -3.40 31.43 -13.06
C PRO A 786 -2.27 32.31 -12.51
N GLN A 787 -2.50 33.03 -11.40
CA GLN A 787 -1.49 33.83 -10.72
C GLN A 787 -0.35 32.96 -10.15
N ASN A 788 -0.69 31.86 -9.47
CA ASN A 788 0.30 30.93 -8.95
C ASN A 788 0.98 30.10 -10.05
N GLN A 789 0.32 29.85 -11.18
CA GLN A 789 0.96 29.29 -12.38
C GLN A 789 2.05 30.22 -12.91
N MET A 790 1.76 31.51 -13.10
CA MET A 790 2.74 32.50 -13.55
C MET A 790 3.90 32.66 -12.56
N ARG A 791 3.61 32.71 -11.25
CA ARG A 791 4.62 32.75 -10.19
C ARG A 791 5.54 31.51 -10.22
N PHE A 792 4.96 30.32 -10.40
CA PHE A 792 5.72 29.09 -10.56
C PHE A 792 6.60 29.13 -11.84
N LEU A 793 6.02 29.49 -12.99
CA LEU A 793 6.71 29.52 -14.27
C LEU A 793 7.87 30.53 -14.28
N SER A 794 7.67 31.73 -13.75
CA SER A 794 8.71 32.75 -13.59
C SER A 794 9.87 32.20 -12.74
N ARG A 795 9.58 31.52 -11.63
CA ARG A 795 10.62 30.92 -10.79
C ARG A 795 11.32 29.74 -11.46
N TYR A 796 10.61 28.92 -12.22
CA TYR A 796 11.18 27.77 -12.92
C TYR A 796 12.11 28.20 -14.06
N THR A 797 11.67 29.15 -14.89
CA THR A 797 12.48 29.70 -16.00
C THR A 797 13.69 30.51 -15.52
N GLN A 798 13.64 31.11 -14.34
CA GLN A 798 14.79 31.75 -13.67
C GLN A 798 15.77 30.76 -13.02
N GLY A 799 15.56 29.44 -13.10
CA GLY A 799 16.39 28.45 -12.43
C GLY A 799 16.26 28.42 -10.91
N GLY A 800 15.15 28.93 -10.36
CA GLY A 800 14.91 29.07 -8.91
C GLY A 800 14.62 27.77 -8.15
N PHE A 801 15.00 26.62 -8.71
CA PHE A 801 14.87 25.27 -8.15
C PHE A 801 16.13 24.46 -8.52
N ALA A 802 16.68 23.66 -7.60
CA ALA A 802 17.90 22.89 -7.88
C ALA A 802 17.60 21.60 -8.68
N ASN A 803 16.36 21.11 -8.66
CA ASN A 803 15.90 19.99 -9.48
C ASN A 803 14.36 19.96 -9.61
N ASP A 804 13.84 19.16 -10.55
CA ASP A 804 12.39 19.06 -10.81
C ASP A 804 11.55 18.61 -9.61
N ARG A 805 12.11 17.88 -8.63
CA ARG A 805 11.35 17.49 -7.41
C ARG A 805 11.16 18.67 -6.45
N ASP A 806 12.09 19.62 -6.43
CA ASP A 806 11.93 20.86 -5.67
C ASP A 806 10.83 21.73 -6.29
N ALA A 807 10.80 21.78 -7.63
CA ALA A 807 9.76 22.43 -8.40
C ALA A 807 8.38 21.76 -8.20
N GLU A 808 8.33 20.42 -8.24
CA GLU A 808 7.13 19.63 -7.94
C GLU A 808 6.64 19.87 -6.50
N ALA A 809 7.55 19.91 -5.53
CA ALA A 809 7.24 20.20 -4.13
C ALA A 809 6.71 21.63 -3.94
N PHE A 810 7.27 22.61 -4.65
CA PHE A 810 6.80 24.00 -4.66
C PHE A 810 5.38 24.12 -5.23
N VAL A 811 5.10 23.51 -6.38
CA VAL A 811 3.75 23.50 -6.97
C VAL A 811 2.74 22.82 -6.03
N LYS A 812 3.10 21.69 -5.43
CA LYS A 812 2.25 21.01 -4.42
C LYS A 812 2.06 21.85 -3.15
N ALA A 813 3.02 22.69 -2.78
CA ALA A 813 2.87 23.63 -1.67
C ALA A 813 1.96 24.81 -2.03
N CYS A 814 2.03 25.34 -3.26
CA CYS A 814 1.07 26.33 -3.75
C CYS A 814 -0.36 25.80 -3.70
N ARG A 815 -0.62 24.60 -4.25
CA ARG A 815 -1.98 24.02 -4.26
C ARG A 815 -2.54 23.79 -2.86
N ALA A 816 -1.72 23.25 -1.95
CA ALA A 816 -2.13 23.02 -0.56
C ALA A 816 -2.41 24.33 0.21
N GLU A 817 -1.77 25.44 -0.17
CA GLU A 817 -2.02 26.77 0.42
C GLU A 817 -3.26 27.45 -0.21
N GLU A 818 -3.56 27.19 -1.49
CA GLU A 818 -4.84 27.55 -2.12
C GLU A 818 -6.02 26.84 -1.44
N GLU A 819 -5.98 25.50 -1.33
CA GLU A 819 -7.02 24.69 -0.67
C GLU A 819 -7.25 25.09 0.80
N ARG A 820 -6.16 25.48 1.49
CA ARG A 820 -6.26 26.03 2.84
C ARG A 820 -7.03 27.36 2.87
N ARG A 821 -6.81 28.26 1.91
CA ARG A 821 -7.55 29.53 1.81
C ARG A 821 -8.99 29.33 1.34
N GLU A 822 -9.24 28.42 0.39
CA GLU A 822 -10.59 28.03 -0.05
C GLU A 822 -11.44 27.56 1.15
N SER A 823 -10.90 26.63 1.97
CA SER A 823 -11.61 26.12 3.15
C SER A 823 -11.84 27.18 4.25
N GLN A 824 -10.89 28.10 4.47
CA GLN A 824 -11.06 29.19 5.42
C GLN A 824 -12.06 30.25 4.94
N GLY A 825 -12.07 30.56 3.64
CA GLY A 825 -13.04 31.48 3.04
C GLY A 825 -14.48 30.99 3.21
N SER A 826 -14.73 29.69 2.97
CA SER A 826 -16.07 29.10 3.16
C SER A 826 -16.58 29.12 4.61
N PHE A 827 -15.70 29.30 5.60
CA PHE A 827 -16.08 29.37 7.01
C PHE A 827 -16.56 30.77 7.42
N PHE A 828 -16.06 31.83 6.79
CA PHE A 828 -16.34 33.22 7.16
C PHE A 828 -17.62 33.78 6.52
N VAL A 829 -18.01 33.25 5.35
CA VAL A 829 -19.22 33.68 4.60
C VAL A 829 -20.54 33.34 5.32
N LEU A 830 -20.53 32.42 6.29
CA LEU A 830 -21.72 32.04 7.07
C LEU A 830 -21.94 32.90 8.33
N THR A 831 -21.22 34.01 8.50
CA THR A 831 -21.29 34.85 9.73
C THR A 831 -21.68 36.33 9.52
N GLU A 832 -21.93 36.78 8.29
CA GLU A 832 -22.12 38.23 8.01
C GLU A 832 -23.53 38.81 8.31
N GLU A 833 -24.53 38.02 8.68
CA GLU A 833 -25.88 38.56 9.00
C GLU A 833 -26.03 39.17 10.41
N THR A 834 -24.97 39.26 11.24
CA THR A 834 -25.07 39.93 12.56
C THR A 834 -23.92 40.88 12.90
N SER A 835 -24.28 42.04 13.43
CA SER A 835 -23.44 43.14 13.94
C SER A 835 -22.57 43.89 12.91
N GLY A 836 -23.15 44.93 12.31
CA GLY A 836 -22.37 45.93 11.56
C GLY A 836 -21.69 46.95 12.47
N LYS A 837 -20.38 47.15 12.29
CA LYS A 837 -19.63 48.36 12.68
C LYS A 837 -18.46 48.56 11.72
N LYS A 838 -18.44 49.71 11.03
CA LYS A 838 -17.28 50.13 10.22
C LYS A 838 -16.19 50.71 11.14
N GLY A 839 -14.93 50.42 10.82
CA GLY A 839 -13.75 50.99 11.46
C GLY A 839 -12.48 50.52 10.74
N ASP A 840 -11.91 51.42 9.94
CA ASP A 840 -10.57 51.47 9.34
C ASP A 840 -9.91 50.18 8.81
N VAL A 841 -9.73 50.13 7.49
CA VAL A 841 -8.90 49.14 6.77
C VAL A 841 -7.71 49.88 6.14
N GLN A 842 -6.52 49.72 6.71
CA GLN A 842 -5.26 50.08 6.04
C GLN A 842 -4.14 49.09 6.44
N GLU A 843 -3.81 48.20 5.50
CA GLU A 843 -2.55 47.45 5.34
C GLU A 843 -1.85 46.87 6.59
N SER A 844 -2.37 45.75 7.08
CA SER A 844 -1.67 44.84 8.00
C SER A 844 -0.63 43.95 7.28
N ILE A 845 0.59 44.47 7.08
CA ILE A 845 1.72 43.67 6.57
C ILE A 845 2.19 42.68 7.66
N LEU A 846 2.08 41.37 7.36
CA LEU A 846 2.66 40.22 8.09
C LEU A 846 2.57 40.29 9.64
N GLY A 847 1.36 40.08 10.16
CA GLY A 847 1.09 39.93 11.60
C GLY A 847 0.99 38.47 12.06
N ASP A 848 1.64 38.18 13.18
CA ASP A 848 1.58 36.92 13.95
C ASP A 848 0.12 36.61 14.40
N HIS A 849 -0.39 35.38 14.19
CA HIS A 849 -1.68 34.96 14.76
C HIS A 849 -1.52 34.71 16.27
N ASP A 850 -2.57 34.93 17.07
CA ASP A 850 -2.61 34.60 18.51
C ASP A 850 -2.60 33.09 18.79
N VAL A 851 -1.48 32.43 18.48
CA VAL A 851 -1.09 31.15 19.06
C VAL A 851 -0.86 31.38 20.56
N PRO A 852 -1.55 30.67 21.47
CA PRO A 852 -1.34 30.83 22.91
C PRO A 852 0.13 30.65 23.31
N GLU A 853 0.59 31.38 24.34
CA GLU A 853 1.99 31.33 24.81
C GLU A 853 2.43 29.87 25.11
N GLU A 854 1.50 29.09 25.65
CA GLU A 854 1.62 27.65 25.87
C GLU A 854 1.99 26.84 24.63
N GLU A 855 1.48 27.20 23.45
CA GLU A 855 1.67 26.47 22.20
C GLU A 855 2.86 27.01 21.40
N ARG A 856 3.15 28.32 21.48
CA ARG A 856 4.41 28.91 21.00
C ARG A 856 5.62 28.21 21.62
N GLU A 857 5.61 28.04 22.93
CA GLU A 857 6.66 27.31 23.66
C GLU A 857 6.69 25.80 23.33
N ARG A 858 5.54 25.14 23.08
CA ARG A 858 5.51 23.75 22.60
C ARG A 858 6.26 23.64 21.28
N ILE A 859 5.94 24.51 20.31
CA ILE A 859 6.59 24.59 18.99
C ILE A 859 8.10 24.86 19.13
N ILE A 860 8.54 25.77 20.00
CA ILE A 860 9.96 26.02 20.27
C ILE A 860 10.65 24.79 20.90
N SER A 861 9.96 24.09 21.81
CA SER A 861 10.47 22.85 22.40
C SER A 861 10.62 21.73 21.36
N GLU A 862 9.74 21.67 20.35
CA GLU A 862 9.79 20.65 19.30
C GLU A 862 10.80 21.00 18.21
N ARG A 863 10.90 22.28 17.83
CA ARG A 863 11.95 22.79 16.96
C ARG A 863 13.34 22.49 17.53
N SER A 864 13.58 22.76 18.82
CA SER A 864 14.86 22.44 19.47
C SER A 864 15.12 20.93 19.60
N LYS A 865 14.10 20.11 19.87
CA LYS A 865 14.21 18.62 19.82
C LYS A 865 14.52 18.12 18.39
N LEU A 866 14.07 18.80 17.35
CA LEU A 866 14.36 18.48 15.95
C LEU A 866 15.77 18.93 15.55
N THR A 867 16.20 20.14 15.90
CA THR A 867 17.57 20.61 15.65
C THR A 867 18.60 19.65 16.26
N LYS A 868 18.40 19.24 17.53
CA LYS A 868 19.25 18.25 18.21
C LYS A 868 19.20 16.83 17.62
N LYS A 869 18.25 16.52 16.73
CA LYS A 869 18.27 15.28 15.91
C LYS A 869 19.04 15.47 14.61
N ILE A 870 19.01 16.66 14.02
CA ILE A 870 19.77 17.01 12.80
C ILE A 870 21.27 17.09 13.12
N GLU A 871 21.65 17.72 14.23
CA GLU A 871 23.02 17.75 14.75
C GLU A 871 23.60 16.31 14.90
N ARG A 872 22.81 15.39 15.46
CA ARG A 872 23.19 13.96 15.59
C ARG A 872 23.28 13.21 14.26
N LEU A 873 22.59 13.67 13.21
CA LEU A 873 22.75 13.11 11.86
C LEU A 873 24.04 13.62 11.19
N SER A 874 24.55 14.79 11.58
CA SER A 874 25.83 15.31 11.10
C SER A 874 26.99 14.46 11.63
N ALA A 875 27.02 14.20 12.95
CA ALA A 875 27.99 13.30 13.57
C ALA A 875 27.91 11.84 13.03
N ALA A 876 26.71 11.36 12.68
CA ALA A 876 26.56 10.07 12.00
C ALA A 876 27.00 10.09 10.52
N GLY A 877 27.06 11.27 9.90
CA GLY A 877 27.59 11.49 8.56
C GLY A 877 29.12 11.57 8.54
N GLU A 878 29.73 12.17 9.56
CA GLU A 878 31.18 12.21 9.79
C GLU A 878 31.77 10.79 9.86
N ILE A 879 31.19 9.92 10.70
CA ILE A 879 31.57 8.50 10.80
C ILE A 879 31.40 7.75 9.46
N LEU A 880 30.42 8.13 8.63
CA LEU A 880 30.24 7.55 7.29
C LEU A 880 31.23 8.10 6.25
N ALA A 881 31.84 9.26 6.49
CA ALA A 881 32.91 9.81 5.66
C ALA A 881 34.27 9.18 6.02
N GLU A 882 34.55 8.98 7.31
CA GLU A 882 35.70 8.20 7.80
C GLU A 882 35.69 6.77 7.20
N LEU A 883 34.55 6.08 7.29
CA LEU A 883 34.37 4.75 6.68
C LEU A 883 34.41 4.74 5.13
N ALA A 884 34.31 5.90 4.48
CA ALA A 884 34.47 6.04 3.02
C ALA A 884 35.90 6.39 2.61
N THR A 885 36.80 6.67 3.56
CA THR A 885 38.23 6.96 3.34
C THR A 885 39.16 5.87 3.86
N ALA A 886 38.65 4.91 4.65
CA ALA A 886 39.39 3.72 5.09
C ALA A 886 39.66 2.72 3.95
N ASP A 887 40.77 1.98 4.07
CA ASP A 887 41.21 1.05 3.02
C ASP A 887 40.28 -0.18 2.88
N PRO A 888 39.86 -0.57 1.66
CA PRO A 888 39.03 -1.76 1.44
C PRO A 888 39.63 -3.07 1.97
N GLU A 889 40.95 -3.24 1.97
CA GLU A 889 41.61 -4.46 2.47
C GLU A 889 41.63 -4.49 4.00
N GLU A 890 41.92 -3.37 4.67
CA GLU A 890 41.80 -3.26 6.13
C GLU A 890 40.35 -3.45 6.60
N LEU A 891 39.38 -2.83 5.91
CA LEU A 891 37.96 -3.01 6.18
C LEU A 891 37.52 -4.47 5.97
N ALA A 892 38.05 -5.17 4.96
CA ALA A 892 37.78 -6.59 4.76
C ALA A 892 38.35 -7.43 5.90
N LEU A 893 39.59 -7.18 6.33
CA LEU A 893 40.24 -7.89 7.43
C LEU A 893 39.50 -7.70 8.77
N LEU A 894 39.16 -6.46 9.11
CA LEU A 894 38.48 -6.10 10.35
C LEU A 894 37.03 -6.61 10.40
N LEU A 895 36.34 -6.69 9.25
CA LEU A 895 34.94 -7.15 9.18
C LEU A 895 34.81 -8.66 8.90
N ALA A 896 35.90 -9.38 8.62
CA ALA A 896 35.89 -10.83 8.38
C ALA A 896 35.32 -11.64 9.57
N GLY A 897 35.53 -11.17 10.80
CA GLY A 897 34.99 -11.78 12.03
C GLY A 897 33.64 -11.20 12.50
N ALA A 898 33.09 -10.18 11.84
CA ALA A 898 31.91 -9.46 12.34
C ALA A 898 30.61 -10.25 12.08
N ALA A 899 29.74 -10.36 13.09
CA ALA A 899 28.51 -11.16 13.04
C ALA A 899 27.53 -10.71 11.92
N GLY A 900 27.56 -11.44 10.80
CA GLY A 900 26.77 -11.18 9.59
C GLY A 900 27.54 -10.59 8.41
N GLY A 901 28.84 -10.30 8.59
CA GLY A 901 29.77 -9.84 7.55
C GLY A 901 29.41 -8.50 6.88
N ILE A 902 30.23 -8.13 5.90
CA ILE A 902 30.07 -6.93 5.05
C ILE A 902 28.64 -6.80 4.51
N ASP A 903 28.01 -7.92 4.17
CA ASP A 903 26.69 -8.00 3.58
C ASP A 903 25.55 -7.53 4.52
N VAL A 904 25.72 -7.64 5.85
CA VAL A 904 24.80 -7.03 6.84
C VAL A 904 25.05 -5.53 7.00
N HIS A 905 26.29 -5.08 6.89
CA HIS A 905 26.64 -3.66 6.96
C HIS A 905 26.13 -2.92 5.71
N ASN A 906 26.28 -3.49 4.52
CA ASN A 906 25.67 -3.01 3.27
C ASN A 906 24.13 -2.85 3.39
N LYS A 907 23.44 -3.80 4.04
CA LYS A 907 21.99 -3.70 4.27
C LYS A 907 21.61 -2.59 5.27
N ARG A 908 22.45 -2.33 6.29
CA ARG A 908 22.28 -1.19 7.21
C ARG A 908 22.49 0.15 6.49
N ILE A 909 23.56 0.27 5.69
CA ILE A 909 23.87 1.46 4.88
C ILE A 909 22.76 1.73 3.85
N GLY A 910 22.26 0.69 3.17
CA GLY A 910 21.11 0.79 2.26
C GLY A 910 19.82 1.24 2.96
N HIS A 911 19.59 0.82 4.22
CA HIS A 911 18.47 1.29 5.02
C HIS A 911 18.64 2.77 5.43
N LEU A 912 19.83 3.18 5.88
CA LEU A 912 20.15 4.59 6.17
C LEU A 912 19.94 5.46 4.93
N ARG A 913 20.47 5.09 3.76
CA ARG A 913 20.27 5.78 2.48
C ARG A 913 18.78 5.97 2.15
N LYS A 914 17.94 4.97 2.42
CA LYS A 914 16.48 5.06 2.24
C LYS A 914 15.84 6.04 3.22
N LEU A 915 16.21 6.01 4.50
CA LEU A 915 15.70 6.95 5.52
C LEU A 915 16.14 8.40 5.21
N THR A 916 17.40 8.62 4.86
CA THR A 916 17.91 9.94 4.47
C THR A 916 17.16 10.49 3.26
N GLY A 917 16.85 9.65 2.25
CA GLY A 917 16.00 10.05 1.12
C GLY A 917 14.58 10.48 1.54
N GLN A 918 13.98 9.84 2.55
CA GLN A 918 12.68 10.26 3.10
C GLN A 918 12.79 11.57 3.91
N VAL A 919 13.87 11.77 4.66
CA VAL A 919 14.13 13.02 5.40
C VAL A 919 14.33 14.18 4.42
N ILE A 920 15.14 14.02 3.38
CA ILE A 920 15.35 15.02 2.32
C ILE A 920 14.01 15.38 1.66
N ALA A 921 13.20 14.41 1.24
CA ALA A 921 11.90 14.68 0.62
C ALA A 921 10.95 15.47 1.54
N ASN A 922 10.96 15.19 2.84
CA ASN A 922 10.17 15.93 3.84
C ASN A 922 10.70 17.37 4.04
N LEU A 923 12.03 17.56 4.07
CA LEU A 923 12.66 18.87 4.19
C LEU A 923 12.43 19.73 2.94
N THR A 924 12.59 19.17 1.73
CA THR A 924 12.24 19.83 0.46
C THR A 924 10.79 20.31 0.47
N LYS A 925 9.84 19.47 0.94
CA LYS A 925 8.43 19.84 1.05
C LYS A 925 8.17 20.92 2.11
N ALA A 926 8.89 20.91 3.23
CA ALA A 926 8.80 21.95 4.25
C ALA A 926 9.37 23.29 3.76
N GLN A 927 10.51 23.27 3.07
CA GLN A 927 11.14 24.43 2.44
C GLN A 927 10.26 25.02 1.32
N ALA A 928 9.63 24.18 0.53
CA ALA A 928 8.61 24.58 -0.44
C ALA A 928 7.47 25.37 0.24
N ILE A 929 6.82 24.79 1.26
CA ILE A 929 5.75 25.45 2.04
C ILE A 929 6.21 26.78 2.64
N ALA A 930 7.41 26.82 3.24
CA ALA A 930 7.98 28.06 3.78
C ALA A 930 8.19 29.13 2.69
N SER A 931 8.70 28.75 1.51
CA SER A 931 8.95 29.69 0.41
C SER A 931 7.67 30.20 -0.28
N VAL A 932 6.61 29.39 -0.33
CA VAL A 932 5.29 29.81 -0.81
C VAL A 932 4.71 30.87 0.12
N ARG A 933 4.78 30.64 1.44
CA ARG A 933 4.27 31.55 2.48
C ARG A 933 5.09 32.84 2.61
N ALA A 934 6.41 32.77 2.52
CA ALA A 934 7.29 33.93 2.65
C ALA A 934 7.12 34.94 1.51
N GLY A 935 6.96 34.47 0.26
CA GLY A 935 6.54 35.31 -0.86
C GLY A 935 5.03 35.48 -0.85
N GLY A 936 4.50 36.33 0.04
CA GLY A 936 3.07 36.41 0.35
C GLY A 936 2.11 36.39 -0.86
N ILE A 937 1.05 35.59 -0.77
CA ILE A 937 0.04 35.46 -1.83
C ILE A 937 -0.94 36.65 -1.76
N ALA A 938 -0.46 37.81 -2.21
CA ALA A 938 -1.29 38.99 -2.43
C ALA A 938 -2.31 38.71 -3.55
N ILE A 939 -3.58 38.65 -3.17
CA ILE A 939 -4.71 38.78 -4.10
C ILE A 939 -5.31 40.15 -3.77
N ASN A 940 -5.33 41.05 -4.76
CA ASN A 940 -6.08 42.29 -4.64
C ASN A 940 -7.58 41.95 -4.57
N PRO A 941 -8.34 42.34 -3.51
CA PRO A 941 -9.77 42.02 -3.39
C PRO A 941 -10.62 42.54 -4.56
N ASP A 942 -10.19 43.60 -5.26
CA ASP A 942 -10.98 44.24 -6.31
C ASP A 942 -11.04 43.45 -7.64
N ALA A 943 -10.36 42.29 -7.74
CA ALA A 943 -10.31 41.45 -8.94
C ALA A 943 -11.65 40.79 -9.36
N VAL A 944 -12.77 41.15 -8.70
CA VAL A 944 -14.14 40.75 -9.06
C VAL A 944 -14.86 41.84 -9.89
N ALA A 945 -14.30 43.05 -9.95
CA ALA A 945 -14.89 44.20 -10.65
C ALA A 945 -13.94 44.82 -11.69
N LEU A 946 -13.75 44.11 -12.81
CA LEU A 946 -13.33 44.73 -14.06
C LEU A 946 -14.32 44.37 -15.16
N GLU A 947 -15.00 45.40 -15.66
CA GLU A 947 -15.88 45.34 -16.83
C GLU A 947 -15.03 45.07 -18.10
N ALA A 948 -15.70 44.73 -19.21
CA ALA A 948 -15.00 44.49 -20.47
C ALA A 948 -14.24 45.77 -20.92
N PRO A 949 -12.99 45.67 -21.38
CA PRO A 949 -12.27 46.84 -21.89
C PRO A 949 -13.00 47.41 -23.10
N GLU A 950 -13.33 48.70 -23.04
CA GLU A 950 -13.94 49.41 -24.17
C GLU A 950 -13.03 49.34 -25.40
N ALA A 951 -13.64 49.11 -26.57
CA ALA A 951 -12.90 49.04 -27.82
C ALA A 951 -12.36 50.43 -28.18
N THR A 952 -11.04 50.59 -28.15
CA THR A 952 -10.37 51.80 -28.63
C THR A 952 -10.46 51.89 -30.16
N GLU A 953 -10.75 53.08 -30.69
CA GLU A 953 -11.18 53.26 -32.09
C GLU A 953 -10.16 52.82 -33.17
N ASP A 954 -8.89 52.60 -32.80
CA ASP A 954 -7.86 52.14 -33.73
C ASP A 954 -8.01 50.67 -34.14
N THR A 955 -8.63 49.80 -33.33
CA THR A 955 -8.88 48.39 -33.74
C THR A 955 -9.93 48.32 -34.87
N ALA A 956 -10.96 49.17 -34.81
CA ALA A 956 -12.00 49.26 -35.83
C ALA A 956 -11.48 49.72 -37.21
N LYS A 957 -10.31 50.38 -37.27
CA LYS A 957 -9.66 50.74 -38.55
C LYS A 957 -8.80 49.61 -39.14
N ALA A 958 -8.34 48.66 -38.32
CA ALA A 958 -7.55 47.53 -38.80
C ALA A 958 -8.42 46.47 -39.51
N GLU A 959 -9.59 46.14 -38.94
CA GLU A 959 -10.51 45.14 -39.52
C GLU A 959 -11.32 45.66 -40.72
N ALA A 960 -11.22 46.95 -41.05
CA ALA A 960 -11.85 47.56 -42.24
C ALA A 960 -10.93 47.60 -43.48
N ALA A 961 -9.72 47.03 -43.39
CA ALA A 961 -8.66 47.13 -44.42
C ALA A 961 -8.01 45.77 -44.79
N ALA A 962 -8.67 44.65 -44.45
CA ALA A 962 -8.24 43.27 -44.74
C ALA A 962 -9.41 42.45 -45.33
#